data_AF-A0AAD6J0Q1-F1
#
_entry.id   AF-A0AAD6J0Q1-F1
#
_cell.length_a   1.000
_cell.length_b   1.000
_cell.length_c   1.000
_cell.angle_alpha   90.00
_cell.angle_beta   90.00
_cell.angle_gamma   90.00
#
_symmetry.space_group_name_H-M   'P 1'
#
loop_
_entity.id
_entity.type
_entity.pdbx_description
1 polymer ?
#
loop_
_entity_poly.entity_id
_entity_poly.type
_entity_poly.pdbx_seq_one_letter_code
_entity_poly.pdbx_strand_id
1 'polypeptide(L)'
;MAIDALNILYASIMAAANDVTHKDAGLDNAAPRDAILKTTDEDNKTCNLEGTILKDAISTPESKPAKSSSRTENAPSNESSKDGTPKKVLEAVSKHNAIMPRLLEVQHAQIAITYEENRIRDYHRAGIVKVQELRRLRAIAREKRLKYKHISRSLIRRVAHKLTNQSKEFKSMVEKQKSEYLDALSKQQAAERNIKWFKDAIADAKRKIEELKPLKKEYLELKLELDNVFHEAFEDSGDVYPEEDQIKIAVKNNEDWYREARLQAEIDRAAYKSMKDARSAIQKAVEWCKAVQRFSFLDLLRPQPLTEIMDRDKIHRAQDSFEDAERLLTQACHLQKEIGPFANVVHVILSGYELEDIMFRDVNWFCSMSYRDRLDDLTTRMEALQAQVVSETQEQNRRVAASELTVIRARAALEEAVQELDQLRLGIFEGIAPRSYGPEPPGIDDDPPPPPPPPPPPLIPYSELFPDPRTESELGQEPQRRPISRWDTTEPTQGTFNFENSGKFVAWGLKNGKKFRGHTLVWHSQLPSWVTSGTWNTTTLTAALVNHVTTVATHFKGKMMHWDVVNEPFNEDGTFRSSIFYQILGDSYIETALRAAAAADPVAKLYINDYNIEGVNAKSTAMLNLFKRLKAAKVQVHGIGVQGHLISGQVPTDIDVNFNRMVAAGAEVAITELDIRMAVPPVNQTAAYAQQATEYAAVTNACKVTGRCVGITLWDFTDKNSWIPSVFPGQGDALPWDVNYQKKPAYYGMARTLKP
;
A
#
# COMPACT_ATOMS: atom_id res chain seq x y z
N MET A 1 8.81 0.33 -20.58
CA MET A 1 7.53 0.93 -21.01
C MET A 1 6.75 1.62 -19.87
N ALA A 2 6.24 0.92 -18.84
CA ALA A 2 5.45 1.58 -17.77
C ALA A 2 6.30 2.55 -16.91
N ILE A 3 7.56 2.21 -16.64
CA ILE A 3 8.53 3.06 -15.95
C ILE A 3 8.89 4.29 -16.81
N ASP A 4 9.00 4.12 -18.13
CA ASP A 4 9.30 5.21 -19.06
C ASP A 4 8.13 6.20 -19.18
N ALA A 5 6.89 5.69 -19.22
CA ALA A 5 5.69 6.53 -19.17
C ALA A 5 5.59 7.31 -17.84
N LEU A 6 5.95 6.71 -16.71
CA LEU A 6 6.05 7.37 -15.41
C LEU A 6 7.17 8.42 -15.35
N ASN A 7 8.33 8.13 -15.96
CA ASN A 7 9.44 9.07 -16.07
C ASN A 7 9.06 10.28 -16.93
N ILE A 8 8.39 10.06 -18.07
CA ILE A 8 7.88 11.13 -18.95
C ILE A 8 6.86 11.98 -18.19
N LEU A 9 5.89 11.35 -17.52
CA LEU A 9 4.88 12.06 -16.74
C LEU A 9 5.52 12.89 -15.61
N TYR A 10 6.48 12.32 -14.88
CA TYR A 10 7.21 13.01 -13.82
C TYR A 10 8.06 14.17 -14.37
N ALA A 11 8.74 13.98 -15.49
CA ALA A 11 9.52 15.02 -16.17
C ALA A 11 8.64 16.16 -16.69
N SER A 12 7.50 15.86 -17.32
CA SER A 12 6.52 16.86 -17.77
C SER A 12 5.91 17.65 -16.62
N ILE A 13 5.61 16.99 -15.49
CA ILE A 13 5.11 17.65 -14.28
C ILE A 13 6.21 18.56 -13.68
N MET A 14 7.47 18.14 -13.69
CA MET A 14 8.59 18.96 -13.20
C MET A 14 8.91 20.14 -14.12
N ALA A 15 8.86 19.95 -15.44
CA ALA A 15 9.04 21.02 -16.43
C ALA A 15 7.96 22.11 -16.28
N ALA A 16 6.70 21.70 -16.18
CA ALA A 16 5.58 22.63 -15.92
C ALA A 16 5.66 23.30 -14.53
N ALA A 17 6.38 22.73 -13.56
CA ALA A 17 6.63 23.37 -12.26
C ALA A 17 7.76 24.42 -12.30
N ASN A 18 8.66 24.34 -13.28
CA ASN A 18 9.76 25.30 -13.51
C ASN A 18 9.39 26.42 -14.47
N ASP A 19 8.38 26.24 -15.32
CA ASP A 19 7.94 27.26 -16.29
C ASP A 19 7.24 28.47 -15.61
N VAL A 20 6.88 28.34 -14.33
CA VAL A 20 6.27 29.43 -13.53
C VAL A 20 7.33 30.44 -13.02
N THR A 21 8.64 30.13 -13.14
CA THR A 21 9.72 31.02 -12.67
C THR A 21 10.32 31.93 -13.75
N HIS A 22 10.05 31.72 -15.04
CA HIS A 22 10.71 32.47 -16.12
C HIS A 22 9.99 33.73 -16.62
N LYS A 23 8.83 34.10 -16.08
CA LYS A 23 8.09 35.30 -16.54
C LYS A 23 8.53 36.65 -15.94
N ASP A 24 9.57 36.71 -15.09
CA ASP A 24 10.02 37.98 -14.46
C ASP A 24 11.55 38.23 -14.56
N ALA A 25 12.29 37.50 -15.40
CA ALA A 25 13.71 37.79 -15.67
C ALA A 25 13.85 38.39 -17.08
N GLY A 26 13.55 39.67 -17.23
CA GLY A 26 13.56 40.34 -18.54
C GLY A 26 13.52 41.86 -18.46
N LEU A 27 14.39 42.46 -17.64
CA LEU A 27 14.87 43.84 -17.79
C LEU A 27 16.35 43.85 -17.40
N ASP A 28 17.20 43.58 -18.39
CA ASP A 28 18.50 44.21 -18.65
C ASP A 28 19.46 43.26 -19.39
N ASN A 29 19.92 43.77 -20.53
CA ASN A 29 21.09 43.43 -21.35
C ASN A 29 20.94 42.56 -22.60
N ALA A 30 21.56 43.10 -23.66
CA ALA A 30 21.45 42.81 -25.08
C ALA A 30 22.20 41.55 -25.56
N ALA A 31 21.59 40.86 -26.54
CA ALA A 31 22.06 40.14 -27.75
C ALA A 31 23.48 39.49 -27.86
N PRO A 32 23.75 38.57 -28.84
CA PRO A 32 22.86 37.87 -29.77
C PRO A 32 22.96 36.32 -29.76
N ARG A 33 21.98 35.71 -30.41
CA ARG A 33 21.86 34.30 -30.80
C ARG A 33 22.91 33.90 -31.84
N ASP A 34 23.51 32.71 -31.70
CA ASP A 34 23.89 31.84 -32.82
C ASP A 34 24.25 30.41 -32.36
N ALA A 35 23.94 29.44 -33.23
CA ALA A 35 24.28 28.00 -33.22
C ALA A 35 23.56 27.13 -32.15
N ILE A 36 22.97 25.96 -32.40
CA ILE A 36 23.32 24.87 -33.33
C ILE A 36 22.03 24.15 -33.79
N LEU A 37 21.86 24.09 -35.11
CA LEU A 37 21.10 23.07 -35.85
C LEU A 37 22.14 22.04 -36.33
N LYS A 38 21.93 20.75 -36.07
CA LYS A 38 22.19 19.59 -36.96
C LYS A 38 22.31 18.28 -36.17
N THR A 39 21.43 17.32 -36.50
CA THR A 39 21.68 15.90 -36.87
C THR A 39 20.34 15.14 -36.72
N THR A 40 19.60 14.95 -37.83
CA THR A 40 19.44 13.71 -38.64
C THR A 40 18.62 12.65 -37.89
N ASP A 41 17.33 12.43 -38.20
CA ASP A 41 16.78 11.68 -39.36
C ASP A 41 17.57 10.39 -39.65
N GLU A 42 17.03 9.25 -39.22
CA GLU A 42 17.02 7.96 -39.95
C GLU A 42 16.12 6.95 -39.20
N ASP A 43 15.48 6.09 -39.99
CA ASP A 43 14.70 4.90 -39.61
C ASP A 43 13.20 5.04 -39.30
N ASN A 44 12.47 5.38 -40.36
CA ASN A 44 11.12 4.91 -40.61
C ASN A 44 11.18 3.88 -41.76
N LYS A 45 10.87 2.59 -41.51
CA LYS A 45 10.39 1.64 -42.53
C LYS A 45 9.83 0.34 -41.92
N THR A 46 8.50 0.26 -41.97
CA THR A 46 7.66 -0.86 -42.45
C THR A 46 7.92 -2.30 -41.99
N CYS A 47 6.88 -2.93 -41.41
CA CYS A 47 6.26 -4.11 -42.04
C CYS A 47 4.80 -4.30 -41.57
N ASN A 48 3.88 -4.13 -42.53
CA ASN A 48 2.49 -4.59 -42.49
C ASN A 48 2.47 -6.11 -42.68
N LEU A 49 1.55 -6.81 -42.02
CA LEU A 49 0.89 -8.01 -42.55
C LEU A 49 -0.51 -8.13 -41.91
N GLU A 50 -1.52 -7.87 -42.74
CA GLU A 50 -2.93 -8.25 -42.62
C GLU A 50 -3.03 -9.79 -42.43
N GLY A 51 -4.02 -10.41 -41.80
CA GLY A 51 -5.44 -10.11 -41.75
C GLY A 51 -6.23 -11.17 -42.54
N THR A 52 -6.34 -12.43 -42.06
CA THR A 52 -7.37 -13.42 -42.43
C THR A 52 -7.22 -14.60 -41.46
N ILE A 53 -8.18 -14.99 -40.61
CA ILE A 53 -9.35 -15.86 -40.89
C ILE A 53 -10.23 -15.80 -39.64
N LEU A 54 -11.52 -15.49 -39.82
CA LEU A 54 -12.57 -15.70 -38.82
C LEU A 54 -13.75 -16.31 -39.59
N LYS A 55 -14.09 -17.56 -39.27
CA LYS A 55 -15.40 -18.22 -39.44
C LYS A 55 -15.24 -19.72 -39.18
N ASP A 56 -15.60 -20.17 -37.98
CA ASP A 56 -16.75 -21.03 -37.75
C ASP A 56 -16.73 -21.66 -36.35
N ALA A 57 -17.91 -22.05 -35.89
CA ALA A 57 -18.23 -22.83 -34.68
C ALA A 57 -18.33 -22.08 -33.34
N ILE A 58 -19.51 -21.48 -33.18
CA ILE A 58 -20.25 -21.36 -31.92
C ILE A 58 -20.48 -22.77 -31.34
N SER A 59 -19.98 -23.03 -30.13
CA SER A 59 -20.73 -23.78 -29.10
C SER A 59 -20.12 -23.53 -27.72
N THR A 60 -20.91 -22.98 -26.81
CA THR A 60 -20.64 -23.04 -25.37
C THR A 60 -20.75 -24.50 -24.89
N PRO A 61 -19.92 -24.90 -23.92
CA PRO A 61 -20.52 -25.50 -22.74
C PRO A 61 -19.90 -25.00 -21.43
N GLU A 62 -20.79 -24.68 -20.50
CA GLU A 62 -20.50 -24.60 -19.07
C GLU A 62 -19.82 -25.90 -18.61
N SER A 63 -18.70 -25.80 -17.90
CA SER A 63 -18.20 -26.91 -17.08
C SER A 63 -17.94 -26.46 -15.64
N LYS A 64 -18.67 -27.10 -14.72
CA LYS A 64 -18.51 -27.00 -13.27
C LYS A 64 -17.17 -27.61 -12.85
N PRO A 65 -16.55 -27.13 -11.75
CA PRO A 65 -15.33 -27.75 -11.23
C PRO A 65 -15.64 -29.16 -10.69
N ALA A 66 -14.81 -30.13 -11.12
CA ALA A 66 -14.91 -31.52 -10.70
C ALA A 66 -14.61 -31.66 -9.20
N LYS A 67 -15.47 -32.42 -8.52
CA LYS A 67 -15.31 -32.83 -7.12
C LYS A 67 -14.15 -33.82 -7.01
N SER A 68 -13.21 -33.57 -6.09
CA SER A 68 -12.25 -34.58 -5.65
C SER A 68 -12.94 -35.62 -4.76
N SER A 69 -12.96 -36.88 -5.19
CA SER A 69 -13.36 -38.01 -4.35
C SER A 69 -12.11 -38.67 -3.75
N SER A 70 -12.15 -38.83 -2.43
CA SER A 70 -11.28 -39.69 -1.63
C SER A 70 -11.12 -41.09 -2.21
N ARG A 71 -9.88 -41.61 -2.21
CA ARG A 71 -9.64 -43.06 -2.18
C ARG A 71 -8.34 -43.37 -1.43
N THR A 72 -8.49 -43.90 -0.23
CA THR A 72 -7.53 -44.80 0.42
C THR A 72 -7.52 -46.13 -0.33
N GLU A 73 -6.34 -46.69 -0.61
CA GLU A 73 -5.93 -48.07 -0.22
C GLU A 73 -4.62 -48.48 -0.90
N ASN A 74 -3.69 -48.97 -0.08
CA ASN A 74 -2.78 -50.09 -0.30
C ASN A 74 -1.88 -50.10 -1.54
N ALA A 75 -0.62 -49.77 -1.32
CA ALA A 75 0.49 -50.19 -2.17
C ALA A 75 0.76 -51.71 -1.99
N PRO A 76 0.88 -52.49 -3.07
CA PRO A 76 1.61 -53.74 -3.05
C PRO A 76 3.03 -53.54 -3.58
N SER A 77 3.99 -54.02 -2.80
CA SER A 77 5.34 -54.33 -3.24
C SER A 77 5.32 -55.33 -4.40
N ASN A 78 5.98 -55.02 -5.52
CA ASN A 78 6.48 -56.02 -6.45
C ASN A 78 7.77 -55.52 -7.11
N GLU A 79 8.88 -56.15 -6.74
CA GLU A 79 10.11 -56.15 -7.54
C GLU A 79 9.94 -57.12 -8.72
N SER A 80 10.13 -56.63 -9.94
CA SER A 80 10.61 -57.46 -11.06
C SER A 80 11.30 -56.61 -12.15
N SER A 81 12.63 -56.70 -12.15
CA SER A 81 13.59 -56.64 -13.29
C SER A 81 13.69 -55.43 -14.25
N LYS A 82 14.73 -54.62 -14.03
CA LYS A 82 15.80 -54.11 -14.94
C LYS A 82 15.54 -53.74 -16.42
N ASP A 83 16.11 -52.57 -16.76
CA ASP A 83 16.41 -51.97 -18.08
C ASP A 83 15.25 -51.34 -18.87
N GLY A 84 14.80 -50.16 -18.41
CA GLY A 84 13.87 -49.31 -19.16
C GLY A 84 14.13 -47.80 -19.06
N THR A 85 15.14 -47.33 -18.33
CA THR A 85 15.43 -45.89 -18.25
C THR A 85 16.13 -45.45 -19.54
N PRO A 86 15.54 -44.56 -20.36
CA PRO A 86 16.16 -44.14 -21.62
C PRO A 86 17.54 -43.54 -21.34
N LYS A 87 18.56 -43.93 -22.11
CA LYS A 87 19.94 -43.41 -22.00
C LYS A 87 19.99 -41.86 -21.99
N LYS A 88 19.03 -41.22 -22.67
CA LYS A 88 18.80 -39.77 -22.69
C LYS A 88 18.44 -39.18 -21.32
N VAL A 89 17.66 -39.88 -20.50
CA VAL A 89 17.26 -39.44 -19.16
C VAL A 89 18.45 -39.46 -18.18
N LEU A 90 19.33 -40.47 -18.28
CA LEU A 90 20.57 -40.52 -17.51
C LEU A 90 21.55 -39.38 -17.88
N GLU A 91 21.65 -39.05 -19.17
CA GLU A 91 22.45 -37.91 -19.64
C GLU A 91 21.87 -36.57 -19.17
N ALA A 92 20.54 -36.44 -19.19
CA ALA A 92 19.82 -35.26 -18.70
C ALA A 92 19.98 -35.05 -17.18
N VAL A 93 19.98 -36.12 -16.38
CA VAL A 93 20.25 -36.06 -14.94
C VAL A 93 21.64 -35.49 -14.65
N SER A 94 22.66 -35.87 -15.44
CA SER A 94 24.01 -35.32 -15.30
C SER A 94 24.07 -33.81 -15.62
N LYS A 95 23.36 -33.37 -16.67
CA LYS A 95 23.27 -31.94 -17.04
C LYS A 95 22.49 -31.14 -16.00
N HIS A 96 21.38 -31.69 -15.49
CA HIS A 96 20.58 -31.10 -14.41
C HIS A 96 21.42 -30.83 -13.15
N ASN A 97 22.17 -31.83 -12.68
CA ASN A 97 23.03 -31.70 -11.50
C ASN A 97 24.17 -30.69 -11.67
N ALA A 98 24.59 -30.38 -12.91
CA ALA A 98 25.59 -29.35 -13.19
C ALA A 98 25.01 -27.92 -13.16
N ILE A 99 23.75 -27.74 -13.57
CA ILE A 99 23.08 -26.43 -13.68
C ILE A 99 22.54 -25.94 -12.33
N MET A 100 21.99 -26.85 -11.52
CA MET A 100 21.26 -26.50 -10.29
C MET A 100 22.04 -25.69 -9.23
N PRO A 101 23.33 -25.98 -8.93
CA PRO A 101 24.09 -25.19 -7.95
C PRO A 101 24.21 -23.72 -8.35
N ARG A 102 24.48 -23.47 -9.64
CA ARG A 102 24.61 -22.11 -10.16
C ARG A 102 23.27 -21.39 -10.20
N LEU A 103 22.19 -22.10 -10.54
CA LEU A 103 20.83 -21.56 -10.54
C LEU A 103 20.40 -21.08 -9.13
N LEU A 104 20.71 -21.86 -8.08
CA LEU A 104 20.45 -21.51 -6.68
C LEU A 104 21.23 -20.29 -6.20
N GLU A 105 22.44 -20.08 -6.71
CA GLU A 105 23.22 -18.88 -6.41
C GLU A 105 22.63 -17.64 -7.05
N VAL A 106 22.12 -17.71 -8.29
CA VAL A 106 21.67 -16.51 -9.04
C VAL A 106 20.19 -16.18 -8.85
N GLN A 107 19.37 -17.08 -8.28
CA GLN A 107 17.92 -16.88 -8.08
C GLN A 107 17.57 -15.61 -7.28
N HIS A 108 18.44 -15.19 -6.35
CA HIS A 108 18.21 -14.01 -5.51
C HIS A 108 18.15 -12.71 -6.34
N ALA A 109 18.81 -12.66 -7.50
CA ALA A 109 18.88 -11.48 -8.35
C ALA A 109 17.50 -11.09 -8.91
N GLN A 110 16.67 -12.08 -9.27
CA GLN A 110 15.32 -11.86 -9.80
C GLN A 110 14.38 -11.27 -8.74
N ILE A 111 14.46 -11.78 -7.51
CA ILE A 111 13.68 -11.29 -6.37
C ILE A 111 14.13 -9.86 -6.03
N ALA A 112 15.44 -9.62 -5.97
CA ALA A 112 16.01 -8.30 -5.68
C ALA A 112 15.63 -7.24 -6.72
N ILE A 113 15.64 -7.57 -8.03
CA ILE A 113 15.19 -6.64 -9.09
C ILE A 113 13.71 -6.32 -8.94
N THR A 114 12.87 -7.32 -8.70
CA THR A 114 11.41 -7.12 -8.54
C THR A 114 11.12 -6.20 -7.35
N TYR A 115 11.87 -6.36 -6.25
CA TYR A 115 11.79 -5.49 -5.08
C TYR A 115 12.18 -4.04 -5.40
N GLU A 116 13.32 -3.83 -6.08
CA GLU A 116 13.79 -2.50 -6.45
C GLU A 116 12.84 -1.81 -7.47
N GLU A 117 12.25 -2.55 -8.40
CA GLU A 117 11.23 -2.05 -9.34
C GLU A 117 9.93 -1.61 -8.65
N ASN A 118 9.49 -2.36 -7.63
CA ASN A 118 8.36 -1.96 -6.79
C ASN A 118 8.69 -0.68 -6.01
N ARG A 119 9.89 -0.61 -5.41
CA ARG A 119 10.36 0.56 -4.66
C ARG A 119 10.42 1.82 -5.53
N ILE A 120 10.87 1.70 -6.79
CA ILE A 120 10.85 2.79 -7.77
C ILE A 120 9.41 3.26 -8.03
N ARG A 121 8.46 2.34 -8.22
CA ARG A 121 7.04 2.69 -8.43
C ARG A 121 6.45 3.46 -7.25
N ASP A 122 6.77 3.03 -6.03
CA ASP A 122 6.26 3.68 -4.81
C ASP A 122 6.88 5.07 -4.61
N TYR A 123 8.18 5.22 -4.86
CA TYR A 123 8.85 6.53 -4.84
C TYR A 123 8.32 7.47 -5.92
N HIS A 124 7.99 6.98 -7.12
CA HIS A 124 7.34 7.80 -8.15
C HIS A 124 5.94 8.26 -7.70
N ARG A 125 5.12 7.37 -7.15
CA ARG A 125 3.77 7.72 -6.64
C ARG A 125 3.84 8.75 -5.53
N ALA A 126 4.70 8.54 -4.52
CA ALA A 126 4.91 9.47 -3.43
C ALA A 126 5.49 10.81 -3.91
N GLY A 127 6.42 10.76 -4.87
CA GLY A 127 7.02 11.93 -5.50
C GLY A 127 6.00 12.81 -6.22
N ILE A 128 5.07 12.23 -6.97
CA ILE A 128 4.01 12.99 -7.69
C ILE A 128 3.19 13.83 -6.72
N VAL A 129 2.78 13.26 -5.58
CA VAL A 129 2.01 13.97 -4.55
C VAL A 129 2.82 15.14 -3.98
N LYS A 130 4.10 14.93 -3.69
CA LYS A 130 4.99 15.99 -3.16
C LYS A 130 5.26 17.09 -4.17
N VAL A 131 5.31 16.77 -5.46
CA VAL A 131 5.46 17.77 -6.54
C VAL A 131 4.19 18.62 -6.67
N GLN A 132 3.00 18.03 -6.56
CA GLN A 132 1.75 18.79 -6.51
C GLN A 132 1.70 19.73 -5.29
N GLU A 133 2.19 19.27 -4.14
CA GLU A 133 2.29 20.10 -2.94
C GLU A 133 3.29 21.25 -3.10
N LEU A 134 4.46 21.01 -3.71
CA LEU A 134 5.43 22.07 -4.00
C LEU A 134 4.82 23.17 -4.89
N ARG A 135 3.99 22.82 -5.87
CA ARG A 135 3.29 23.82 -6.71
C ARG A 135 2.38 24.72 -5.88
N ARG A 136 1.63 24.15 -4.92
CA ARG A 136 0.76 24.91 -4.01
C ARG A 136 1.58 25.82 -3.09
N LEU A 137 2.64 25.29 -2.49
CA LEU A 137 3.53 26.06 -1.60
C LEU A 137 4.24 27.21 -2.32
N ARG A 138 4.68 27.01 -3.57
CA ARG A 138 5.24 28.08 -4.42
C ARG A 138 4.23 29.20 -4.70
N ALA A 139 2.96 28.86 -4.95
CA ALA A 139 1.90 29.85 -5.15
C ALA A 139 1.66 30.68 -3.87
N ILE A 140 1.57 30.02 -2.72
CA ILE A 140 1.38 30.67 -1.40
C ILE A 140 2.57 31.58 -1.08
N ALA A 141 3.81 31.10 -1.26
CA ALA A 141 5.02 31.89 -1.02
C ALA A 141 5.08 33.13 -1.93
N ARG A 142 4.67 33.01 -3.20
CA ARG A 142 4.57 34.14 -4.13
C ARG A 142 3.55 35.18 -3.66
N GLU A 143 2.36 34.74 -3.25
CA GLU A 143 1.32 35.62 -2.75
C GLU A 143 1.77 36.39 -1.50
N LYS A 144 2.36 35.69 -0.52
CA LYS A 144 2.89 36.28 0.71
C LYS A 144 4.03 37.26 0.43
N ARG A 145 4.91 36.95 -0.53
CA ARG A 145 5.98 37.85 -1.00
C ARG A 145 5.43 39.16 -1.57
N LEU A 146 4.39 39.08 -2.40
CA LEU A 146 3.74 40.25 -3.01
C LEU A 146 3.07 41.12 -1.94
N LYS A 147 2.37 40.51 -0.97
CA LYS A 147 1.75 41.21 0.17
C LYS A 147 2.79 41.94 1.03
N TYR A 148 3.89 41.28 1.38
CA TYR A 148 5.01 41.89 2.10
C TYR A 148 5.61 43.07 1.31
N LYS A 149 5.90 42.91 0.01
CA LYS A 149 6.48 43.94 -0.85
C LYS A 149 5.55 45.16 -0.99
N HIS A 150 4.25 44.93 -1.12
CA HIS A 150 3.25 46.00 -1.25
C HIS A 150 3.13 46.84 0.03
N ILE A 151 3.05 46.19 1.20
CA ILE A 151 2.95 46.89 2.50
C ILE A 151 4.26 47.60 2.85
N SER A 152 5.41 46.96 2.59
CA SER A 152 6.74 47.55 2.83
C SER A 152 6.97 48.82 2.01
N ARG A 153 6.55 48.85 0.74
CA ARG A 153 6.79 49.99 -0.18
C ARG A 153 5.74 51.11 -0.12
N SER A 154 4.61 50.93 0.56
CA SER A 154 3.56 51.95 0.61
C SER A 154 3.99 53.19 1.41
N LEU A 155 4.37 54.25 0.70
CA LEU A 155 4.69 55.56 1.27
C LEU A 155 3.44 56.23 1.89
N ILE A 156 2.28 56.10 1.24
CA ILE A 156 0.99 56.67 1.70
C ILE A 156 0.58 56.11 3.06
N ARG A 157 0.63 54.78 3.25
CA ARG A 157 0.31 54.16 4.56
C ARG A 157 1.33 54.54 5.62
N ARG A 158 2.61 54.64 5.25
CA ARG A 158 3.69 55.05 6.16
C ARG A 158 3.54 56.50 6.63
N VAL A 159 3.07 57.39 5.76
CA VAL A 159 2.77 58.80 6.09
C VAL A 159 1.47 58.89 6.91
N ALA A 160 0.42 58.18 6.51
CA ALA A 160 -0.86 58.13 7.25
C ALA A 160 -0.70 57.65 8.69
N HIS A 161 0.02 56.55 8.94
CA HIS A 161 0.29 56.05 10.30
C HIS A 161 1.22 56.96 11.13
N LYS A 162 1.99 57.83 10.48
CA LYS A 162 2.83 58.83 11.15
C LYS A 162 1.98 60.05 11.57
N LEU A 163 0.97 60.41 10.77
CA LEU A 163 0.00 61.46 11.08
C LEU A 163 -1.00 61.06 12.17
N THR A 164 -1.37 59.77 12.26
CA THR A 164 -2.28 59.25 13.30
C THR A 164 -1.57 58.80 14.59
N ASN A 165 -0.25 59.03 14.71
CA ASN A 165 0.60 58.62 15.85
C ASN A 165 0.65 57.09 16.13
N GLN A 166 0.27 56.25 15.15
CA GLN A 166 0.23 54.77 15.24
C GLN A 166 1.46 54.07 14.63
N SER A 167 2.62 54.73 14.61
CA SER A 167 3.82 54.23 13.91
C SER A 167 4.35 52.87 14.43
N LYS A 168 4.11 52.53 15.70
CA LYS A 168 4.47 51.23 16.30
C LYS A 168 3.63 50.08 15.74
N GLU A 169 2.33 50.30 15.51
CA GLU A 169 1.43 49.28 14.96
C GLU A 169 1.78 48.95 13.50
N PHE A 170 2.15 49.96 12.70
CA PHE A 170 2.61 49.75 11.32
C PHE A 170 3.89 48.89 11.27
N LYS A 171 4.86 49.14 12.15
CA LYS A 171 6.08 48.32 12.24
C LYS A 171 5.76 46.87 12.64
N SER A 172 4.87 46.67 13.61
CA SER A 172 4.41 45.35 14.03
C SER A 172 3.71 44.60 12.88
N MET A 173 2.87 45.29 12.11
CA MET A 173 2.20 44.71 10.94
C MET A 173 3.18 44.28 9.84
N VAL A 174 4.20 45.10 9.55
CA VAL A 174 5.25 44.75 8.58
C VAL A 174 6.01 43.50 9.03
N GLU A 175 6.37 43.40 10.31
CA GLU A 175 7.11 42.24 10.81
C GLU A 175 6.26 40.98 10.94
N LYS A 176 4.96 41.10 11.21
CA LYS A 176 4.02 39.98 11.10
C LYS A 176 4.00 39.43 9.66
N GLN A 177 3.88 40.30 8.66
CA GLN A 177 3.85 39.87 7.25
C GLN A 177 5.20 39.31 6.77
N LYS A 178 6.32 39.82 7.29
CA LYS A 178 7.66 39.26 7.05
C LYS A 178 7.80 37.86 7.65
N SER A 179 7.32 37.65 8.88
CA SER A 179 7.32 36.34 9.54
C SER A 179 6.49 35.32 8.76
N GLU A 180 5.28 35.69 8.33
CA GLU A 180 4.42 34.83 7.50
C GLU A 180 5.06 34.47 6.15
N TYR A 181 5.82 35.38 5.54
CA TYR A 181 6.56 35.10 4.31
C TYR A 181 7.74 34.13 4.53
N LEU A 182 8.50 34.32 5.62
CA LEU A 182 9.63 33.45 5.95
C LEU A 182 9.19 32.01 6.29
N ASP A 183 8.05 31.86 6.98
CA ASP A 183 7.45 30.54 7.23
C ASP A 183 7.05 29.85 5.92
N ALA A 184 6.38 30.57 5.00
CA ALA A 184 6.03 30.04 3.69
C ALA A 184 7.26 29.63 2.86
N LEU A 185 8.34 30.42 2.93
CA LEU A 185 9.61 30.14 2.24
C LEU A 185 10.31 28.89 2.83
N SER A 186 10.32 28.75 4.16
CA SER A 186 10.87 27.57 4.83
C SER A 186 10.15 26.29 4.41
N LYS A 187 8.81 26.33 4.37
CA LYS A 187 7.96 25.22 3.90
C LYS A 187 8.24 24.86 2.43
N GLN A 188 8.41 25.86 1.57
CA GLN A 188 8.81 25.63 0.17
C GLN A 188 10.17 24.91 0.08
N GLN A 189 11.19 25.41 0.78
CA GLN A 189 12.54 24.80 0.75
C GLN A 189 12.55 23.38 1.32
N ALA A 190 11.73 23.10 2.34
CA ALA A 190 11.56 21.75 2.86
C ALA A 190 10.96 20.80 1.82
N ALA A 191 9.93 21.25 1.10
CA ALA A 191 9.32 20.47 0.00
C ALA A 191 10.32 20.21 -1.15
N GLU A 192 11.15 21.19 -1.51
CA GLU A 192 12.20 21.03 -2.53
C GLU A 192 13.28 20.01 -2.11
N ARG A 193 13.70 20.03 -0.83
CA ARG A 193 14.62 19.02 -0.28
C ARG A 193 14.03 17.61 -0.35
N ASN A 194 12.75 17.45 -0.02
CA ASN A 194 12.07 16.17 -0.09
C ASN A 194 12.02 15.62 -1.53
N ILE A 195 11.72 16.48 -2.52
CA ILE A 195 11.71 16.08 -3.93
C ILE A 195 13.10 15.69 -4.42
N LYS A 196 14.15 16.41 -3.99
CA LYS A 196 15.54 16.03 -4.29
C LYS A 196 15.87 14.65 -3.72
N TRP A 197 15.48 14.37 -2.48
CA TRP A 197 15.66 13.06 -1.85
C TRP A 197 15.00 11.94 -2.66
N PHE A 198 13.76 12.11 -3.13
CA PHE A 198 13.09 11.10 -3.97
C PHE A 198 13.85 10.85 -5.29
N LYS A 199 14.39 11.90 -5.91
CA LYS A 199 15.20 11.75 -7.13
C LYS A 199 16.46 10.93 -6.87
N ASP A 200 17.16 11.23 -5.78
CA ASP A 200 18.40 10.54 -5.41
C ASP A 200 18.11 9.07 -5.05
N ALA A 201 17.02 8.79 -4.34
CA ALA A 201 16.58 7.44 -3.99
C ALA A 201 16.16 6.59 -5.21
N ILE A 202 15.48 7.21 -6.19
CA ILE A 202 15.14 6.54 -7.46
C ILE A 202 16.40 6.26 -8.27
N ALA A 203 17.37 7.19 -8.32
CA ALA A 203 18.63 6.98 -9.01
C ALA A 203 19.44 5.83 -8.39
N ASP A 204 19.43 5.72 -7.05
CA ASP A 204 20.10 4.62 -6.35
C ASP A 204 19.47 3.26 -6.66
N ALA A 205 18.14 3.17 -6.60
CA ALA A 205 17.42 1.94 -6.95
C ALA A 205 17.69 1.51 -8.40
N LYS A 206 17.75 2.48 -9.34
CA LYS A 206 18.10 2.19 -10.74
C LYS A 206 19.51 1.63 -10.89
N ARG A 207 20.51 2.17 -10.17
CA ARG A 207 21.89 1.63 -10.21
C ARG A 207 21.94 0.18 -9.75
N LYS A 208 21.26 -0.15 -8.65
CA LYS A 208 21.17 -1.54 -8.15
C LYS A 208 20.52 -2.48 -9.16
N ILE A 209 19.50 -2.03 -9.87
CA ILE A 209 18.90 -2.81 -10.95
C ILE A 209 19.92 -3.06 -12.07
N GLU A 210 20.67 -2.05 -12.50
CA GLU A 210 21.72 -2.23 -13.52
C GLU A 210 22.81 -3.22 -13.08
N GLU A 211 23.20 -3.20 -11.81
CA GLU A 211 24.17 -4.16 -11.24
C GLU A 211 23.65 -5.60 -11.23
N LEU A 212 22.34 -5.80 -11.03
CA LEU A 212 21.71 -7.11 -10.96
C LEU A 212 21.26 -7.67 -12.34
N LYS A 213 21.18 -6.83 -13.37
CA LYS A 213 20.82 -7.26 -14.74
C LYS A 213 21.66 -8.42 -15.31
N PRO A 214 23.01 -8.43 -15.21
CA PRO A 214 23.79 -9.55 -15.72
C PRO A 214 23.44 -10.87 -15.01
N LEU A 215 23.24 -10.84 -13.69
CA LEU A 215 22.85 -12.01 -12.90
C LEU A 215 21.45 -12.52 -13.27
N LYS A 216 20.51 -11.61 -13.56
CA LYS A 216 19.18 -11.98 -14.07
C LYS A 216 19.24 -12.61 -15.46
N LYS A 217 20.11 -12.11 -16.33
CA LYS A 217 20.32 -12.70 -17.66
C LYS A 217 20.86 -14.13 -17.53
N GLU A 218 21.87 -14.31 -16.67
CA GLU A 218 22.43 -15.63 -16.35
C GLU A 218 21.37 -16.58 -15.79
N TYR A 219 20.52 -16.12 -14.86
CA TYR A 219 19.40 -16.91 -14.34
C TYR A 219 18.42 -17.36 -15.44
N LEU A 220 18.08 -16.48 -16.38
CA LEU A 220 17.17 -16.80 -17.49
C LEU A 220 17.81 -17.78 -18.49
N GLU A 221 19.11 -17.65 -18.76
CA GLU A 221 19.86 -18.56 -19.62
C GLU A 221 19.96 -19.96 -19.00
N LEU A 222 20.30 -20.06 -17.71
CA LEU A 222 20.35 -21.33 -16.97
C LEU A 222 18.98 -21.99 -16.87
N LYS A 223 17.91 -21.19 -16.69
CA LYS A 223 16.55 -21.72 -16.69
C LYS A 223 16.15 -22.27 -18.06
N LEU A 224 16.48 -21.57 -19.14
CA LEU A 224 16.23 -22.05 -20.50
C LEU A 224 17.04 -23.32 -20.82
N GLU A 225 18.28 -23.38 -20.37
CA GLU A 225 19.13 -24.58 -20.50
C GLU A 225 18.52 -25.76 -19.72
N LEU A 226 18.03 -25.52 -18.51
CA LEU A 226 17.34 -26.51 -17.70
C LEU A 226 16.04 -27.01 -18.39
N ASP A 227 15.25 -26.09 -18.96
CA ASP A 227 14.02 -26.43 -19.69
C ASP A 227 14.33 -27.27 -20.94
N ASN A 228 15.42 -26.96 -21.67
CA ASN A 228 15.88 -27.75 -22.81
C ASN A 228 16.36 -29.15 -22.40
N VAL A 229 17.05 -29.28 -21.26
CA VAL A 229 17.47 -30.58 -20.70
C VAL A 229 16.25 -31.44 -20.37
N PHE A 230 15.19 -30.84 -19.81
CA PHE A 230 13.94 -31.55 -19.58
C PHE A 230 13.24 -31.91 -20.89
N HIS A 231 13.23 -31.02 -21.88
CA HIS A 231 12.61 -31.30 -23.18
C HIS A 231 13.30 -32.47 -23.89
N GLU A 232 14.63 -32.44 -24.03
CA GLU A 232 15.42 -33.53 -24.65
C GLU A 232 15.28 -34.88 -23.94
N ALA A 233 15.06 -34.88 -22.63
CA ALA A 233 14.91 -36.08 -21.82
C ALA A 233 13.56 -36.77 -22.02
N PHE A 234 12.50 -35.99 -22.25
CA PHE A 234 11.11 -36.43 -22.14
C PHE A 234 10.28 -36.32 -23.44
N GLU A 235 10.87 -35.86 -24.55
CA GLU A 235 10.16 -35.69 -25.84
C GLU A 235 9.83 -37.02 -26.54
N ASP A 236 10.68 -38.04 -26.39
CA ASP A 236 10.52 -39.36 -27.05
C ASP A 236 9.94 -40.47 -26.13
N SER A 237 9.60 -40.15 -24.89
CA SER A 237 9.23 -41.13 -23.85
C SER A 237 7.73 -41.33 -23.65
N GLY A 238 6.90 -40.96 -24.64
CA GLY A 238 5.43 -40.86 -24.54
C GLY A 238 4.64 -42.11 -24.13
N ASP A 239 5.28 -43.29 -24.06
CA ASP A 239 4.67 -44.53 -23.55
C ASP A 239 5.16 -44.92 -22.13
N VAL A 240 6.14 -44.20 -21.57
CA VAL A 240 6.81 -44.55 -20.29
C VAL A 240 6.25 -43.77 -19.10
N TYR A 241 5.80 -42.52 -19.29
CA TYR A 241 5.32 -41.64 -18.21
C TYR A 241 3.97 -40.96 -18.55
N PRO A 242 2.84 -41.71 -18.51
CA PRO A 242 1.52 -41.19 -18.89
C PRO A 242 1.01 -40.03 -17.99
N GLU A 243 1.51 -39.92 -16.76
CA GLU A 243 1.19 -38.82 -15.83
C GLU A 243 1.85 -37.50 -16.26
N GLU A 244 3.04 -37.54 -16.86
CA GLU A 244 3.72 -36.33 -17.36
C GLU A 244 2.97 -35.73 -18.57
N ASP A 245 2.51 -36.59 -19.48
CA ASP A 245 1.82 -36.14 -20.70
C ASP A 245 0.44 -35.54 -20.41
N GLN A 246 -0.26 -36.01 -19.37
CA GLN A 246 -1.50 -35.37 -18.91
C GLN A 246 -1.25 -33.95 -18.38
N ILE A 247 -0.17 -33.75 -17.63
CA ILE A 247 0.18 -32.42 -17.11
C ILE A 247 0.70 -31.51 -18.24
N LYS A 248 1.46 -32.02 -19.22
CA LYS A 248 1.85 -31.25 -20.43
C LYS A 248 0.63 -30.73 -21.20
N ILE A 249 -0.40 -31.55 -21.37
CA ILE A 249 -1.66 -31.13 -22.00
C ILE A 249 -2.33 -30.02 -21.17
N ALA A 250 -2.35 -30.14 -19.84
CA ALA A 250 -2.89 -29.10 -18.95
C ALA A 250 -2.09 -27.79 -19.04
N VAL A 251 -0.75 -27.85 -19.06
CA VAL A 251 0.13 -26.68 -19.26
C VAL A 251 -0.16 -26.00 -20.60
N LYS A 252 -0.27 -26.76 -21.69
CA LYS A 252 -0.58 -26.22 -23.02
C LYS A 252 -1.95 -25.54 -23.06
N ASN A 253 -2.98 -26.17 -22.48
CA ASN A 253 -4.32 -25.59 -22.39
C ASN A 253 -4.33 -24.29 -21.57
N ASN A 254 -3.58 -24.24 -20.46
CA ASN A 254 -3.45 -23.04 -19.63
C ASN A 254 -2.63 -21.95 -20.34
N GLU A 255 -1.65 -22.31 -21.16
CA GLU A 255 -0.88 -21.38 -21.96
C GLU A 255 -1.75 -20.73 -23.04
N ASP A 256 -2.54 -21.53 -23.77
CA ASP A 256 -3.49 -21.05 -24.76
C ASP A 256 -4.55 -20.14 -24.10
N TRP A 257 -5.05 -20.50 -22.92
CA TRP A 257 -5.96 -19.65 -22.14
C TRP A 257 -5.31 -18.33 -21.72
N TYR A 258 -4.06 -18.34 -21.28
CA TYR A 258 -3.31 -17.13 -20.92
C TYR A 258 -3.08 -16.21 -22.12
N ARG A 259 -2.73 -16.78 -23.27
CA ARG A 259 -2.55 -16.03 -24.54
C ARG A 259 -3.85 -15.36 -24.96
N GLU A 260 -4.97 -16.09 -24.93
CA GLU A 260 -6.29 -15.56 -25.27
C GLU A 260 -6.73 -14.45 -24.30
N ALA A 261 -6.60 -14.69 -22.99
CA ALA A 261 -6.93 -13.70 -21.96
C ALA A 261 -6.12 -12.41 -22.13
N ARG A 262 -4.84 -12.53 -22.48
CA ARG A 262 -3.96 -11.39 -22.72
C ARG A 262 -4.36 -10.60 -23.96
N LEU A 263 -4.67 -11.29 -25.06
CA LEU A 263 -5.15 -10.66 -26.29
C LEU A 263 -6.43 -9.86 -26.01
N GLN A 264 -7.38 -10.46 -25.29
CA GLN A 264 -8.63 -9.79 -24.93
C GLN A 264 -8.41 -8.55 -24.04
N ALA A 265 -7.51 -8.64 -23.05
CA ALA A 265 -7.16 -7.49 -22.21
C ALA A 265 -6.47 -6.37 -22.99
N GLU A 266 -5.65 -6.70 -23.99
CA GLU A 266 -5.01 -5.72 -24.88
C GLU A 266 -6.04 -5.02 -25.77
N ILE A 267 -7.02 -5.75 -26.32
CA ILE A 267 -8.15 -5.20 -27.09
C ILE A 267 -8.97 -4.25 -26.22
N ASP A 268 -9.36 -4.67 -25.01
CA ASP A 268 -10.18 -3.85 -24.10
C ASP A 268 -9.45 -2.57 -23.66
N ARG A 269 -8.14 -2.66 -23.43
CA ARG A 269 -7.30 -1.52 -23.06
C ARG A 269 -7.14 -0.53 -24.23
N ALA A 270 -6.96 -1.05 -25.44
CA ALA A 270 -6.90 -0.21 -26.64
C ALA A 270 -8.23 0.52 -26.88
N ALA A 271 -9.35 -0.18 -26.76
CA ALA A 271 -10.70 0.40 -26.87
C ALA A 271 -10.95 1.47 -25.79
N TYR A 272 -10.58 1.20 -24.53
CA TYR A 272 -10.68 2.18 -23.45
C TYR A 272 -9.85 3.44 -23.71
N LYS A 273 -8.62 3.29 -24.23
CA LYS A 273 -7.77 4.42 -24.58
C LYS A 273 -8.42 5.28 -25.67
N SER A 274 -8.90 4.68 -26.75
CA SER A 274 -9.61 5.39 -27.82
C SER A 274 -10.86 6.11 -27.29
N MET A 275 -11.64 5.50 -26.41
CA MET A 275 -12.81 6.13 -25.76
C MET A 275 -12.42 7.32 -24.87
N LYS A 276 -11.33 7.20 -24.10
CA LYS A 276 -10.83 8.29 -23.25
C LYS A 276 -10.34 9.48 -24.07
N ASP A 277 -9.65 9.22 -25.17
CA ASP A 277 -9.15 10.24 -26.08
C ASP A 277 -10.32 10.91 -26.83
N ALA A 278 -11.32 10.14 -27.29
CA ALA A 278 -12.56 10.66 -27.87
C ALA A 278 -13.30 11.59 -26.91
N ARG A 279 -13.44 11.18 -25.64
CA ARG A 279 -14.05 12.03 -24.60
C ARG A 279 -13.32 13.37 -24.43
N SER A 280 -11.99 13.36 -24.49
CA SER A 280 -11.20 14.60 -24.42
C SER A 280 -11.40 15.48 -25.65
N ALA A 281 -11.55 14.89 -26.84
CA ALA A 281 -11.79 15.61 -28.08
C ALA A 281 -13.19 16.27 -28.08
N ILE A 282 -14.23 15.53 -27.65
CA ILE A 282 -15.60 16.07 -27.46
C ILE A 282 -15.59 17.22 -26.44
N GLN A 283 -14.88 17.07 -25.32
CA GLN A 283 -14.78 18.13 -24.32
C GLN A 283 -14.18 19.42 -24.90
N LYS A 284 -13.08 19.31 -25.67
CA LYS A 284 -12.48 20.46 -26.35
C LYS A 284 -13.46 21.10 -27.33
N ALA A 285 -14.19 20.30 -28.10
CA ALA A 285 -15.17 20.80 -29.05
C ALA A 285 -16.28 21.61 -28.35
N VAL A 286 -16.83 21.09 -27.23
CA VAL A 286 -17.79 21.82 -26.38
C VAL A 286 -17.21 23.10 -25.78
N GLU A 287 -15.94 23.08 -25.35
CA GLU A 287 -15.25 24.27 -24.82
C GLU A 287 -15.09 25.36 -25.89
N TRP A 288 -14.76 24.98 -27.13
CA TRP A 288 -14.70 25.91 -28.26
C TRP A 288 -16.07 26.50 -28.60
N CYS A 289 -17.13 25.68 -28.66
CA CYS A 289 -18.51 26.15 -28.87
C CYS A 289 -18.96 27.14 -27.77
N LYS A 290 -18.68 26.82 -26.50
CA LYS A 290 -18.96 27.71 -25.36
C LYS A 290 -18.13 28.99 -25.38
N ALA A 291 -16.90 28.94 -25.88
CA ALA A 291 -16.09 30.13 -26.05
C ALA A 291 -16.76 31.08 -27.05
N VAL A 292 -17.21 30.57 -28.20
CA VAL A 292 -17.95 31.36 -29.21
C VAL A 292 -19.23 31.98 -28.61
N GLN A 293 -20.00 31.22 -27.84
CA GLN A 293 -21.20 31.75 -27.13
C GLN A 293 -20.87 32.91 -26.17
N ARG A 294 -19.74 32.83 -25.44
CA ARG A 294 -19.34 33.86 -24.46
C ARG A 294 -18.86 35.15 -25.10
N PHE A 295 -18.17 35.07 -26.25
CA PHE A 295 -17.67 36.25 -26.96
C PHE A 295 -18.80 36.99 -27.69
N SER A 296 -19.78 36.25 -28.24
CA SER A 296 -20.95 36.82 -28.92
C SER A 296 -21.84 37.70 -28.00
N PHE A 297 -21.82 37.50 -26.68
CA PHE A 297 -22.51 38.36 -25.71
C PHE A 297 -21.93 39.79 -25.64
N LEU A 298 -20.63 39.97 -25.89
CA LEU A 298 -19.95 41.27 -25.87
C LEU A 298 -20.12 42.05 -27.19
N ASP A 299 -20.41 41.37 -28.29
CA ASP A 299 -20.59 41.97 -29.62
C ASP A 299 -21.95 42.69 -29.79
N LEU A 300 -22.93 42.40 -28.93
CA LEU A 300 -24.19 43.16 -28.85
C LEU A 300 -23.95 44.65 -28.52
N LEU A 301 -22.76 44.97 -28.00
CA LEU A 301 -22.38 46.30 -27.55
C LEU A 301 -21.36 47.01 -28.47
N ARG A 302 -20.82 46.35 -29.51
CA ARG A 302 -20.01 46.95 -30.60
C ARG A 302 -19.55 45.90 -31.64
N PRO A 303 -19.88 46.03 -32.94
CA PRO A 303 -19.32 45.16 -33.98
C PRO A 303 -17.88 45.58 -34.32
N GLN A 304 -16.93 44.63 -34.35
CA GLN A 304 -15.57 44.86 -34.86
C GLN A 304 -15.12 43.71 -35.80
N PRO A 305 -14.37 44.00 -36.88
CA PRO A 305 -13.94 42.99 -37.86
C PRO A 305 -12.90 41.97 -37.32
N LEU A 306 -12.26 42.24 -36.18
CA LEU A 306 -11.23 41.34 -35.60
C LEU A 306 -11.83 40.17 -34.81
N THR A 307 -13.03 40.34 -34.24
CA THR A 307 -13.73 39.28 -33.51
C THR A 307 -14.26 38.21 -34.47
N GLU A 308 -14.64 38.61 -35.68
CA GLU A 308 -15.14 37.70 -36.73
C GLU A 308 -14.12 36.64 -37.17
N ILE A 309 -12.85 37.04 -37.32
CA ILE A 309 -11.75 36.14 -37.70
C ILE A 309 -11.44 35.15 -36.55
N MET A 310 -11.48 35.65 -35.31
CA MET A 310 -11.20 34.84 -34.12
C MET A 310 -12.28 33.79 -33.84
N ASP A 311 -13.55 34.10 -34.12
CA ASP A 311 -14.64 33.16 -33.91
C ASP A 311 -14.70 32.10 -35.00
N ARG A 312 -14.32 32.43 -36.24
CA ARG A 312 -14.14 31.45 -37.32
C ARG A 312 -13.05 30.42 -37.02
N ASP A 313 -11.90 30.85 -36.51
CA ASP A 313 -10.82 29.94 -36.07
C ASP A 313 -11.30 28.99 -34.96
N LYS A 314 -12.10 29.47 -34.00
CA LYS A 314 -12.65 28.63 -32.92
C LYS A 314 -13.65 27.60 -33.44
N ILE A 315 -14.49 27.97 -34.41
CA ILE A 315 -15.46 27.04 -35.03
C ILE A 315 -14.73 25.95 -35.81
N HIS A 316 -13.72 26.30 -36.61
CA HIS A 316 -12.90 25.29 -37.30
C HIS A 316 -12.22 24.34 -36.32
N ARG A 317 -11.66 24.85 -35.20
CA ARG A 317 -11.09 23.99 -34.14
C ARG A 317 -12.12 23.10 -33.44
N ALA A 318 -13.36 23.55 -33.33
CA ALA A 318 -14.45 22.75 -32.79
C ALA A 318 -14.80 21.60 -33.73
N GLN A 319 -14.84 21.86 -35.04
CA GLN A 319 -15.07 20.87 -36.09
C GLN A 319 -13.94 19.83 -36.13
N ASP A 320 -12.67 20.26 -36.18
CA ASP A 320 -11.51 19.36 -36.18
C ASP A 320 -11.53 18.42 -34.94
N SER A 321 -11.86 18.98 -33.78
CA SER A 321 -11.96 18.22 -32.53
C SER A 321 -13.11 17.21 -32.54
N PHE A 322 -14.18 17.47 -33.30
CA PHE A 322 -15.31 16.55 -33.43
C PHE A 322 -15.03 15.42 -34.41
N GLU A 323 -14.42 15.72 -35.56
CA GLU A 323 -13.97 14.71 -36.52
C GLU A 323 -12.94 13.75 -35.90
N ASP A 324 -12.03 14.28 -35.08
CA ASP A 324 -11.10 13.46 -34.29
C ASP A 324 -11.84 12.54 -33.29
N ALA A 325 -12.87 13.05 -32.64
CA ALA A 325 -13.69 12.26 -31.72
C ALA A 325 -14.41 11.12 -32.45
N GLU A 326 -15.01 11.40 -33.61
CA GLU A 326 -15.71 10.41 -34.43
C GLU A 326 -14.78 9.28 -34.88
N ARG A 327 -13.60 9.63 -35.39
CA ARG A 327 -12.58 8.65 -35.79
C ARG A 327 -12.19 7.73 -34.63
N LEU A 328 -12.00 8.30 -33.44
CA LEU A 328 -11.62 7.56 -32.23
C LEU A 328 -12.76 6.67 -31.70
N LEU A 329 -14.02 7.14 -31.74
CA LEU A 329 -15.19 6.34 -31.36
C LEU A 329 -15.40 5.18 -32.34
N THR A 330 -15.25 5.43 -33.64
CA THR A 330 -15.36 4.39 -34.68
C THR A 330 -14.28 3.33 -34.48
N GLN A 331 -13.05 3.73 -34.19
CA GLN A 331 -11.97 2.80 -33.83
C GLN A 331 -12.31 1.97 -32.58
N ALA A 332 -12.88 2.58 -31.55
CA ALA A 332 -13.27 1.87 -30.33
C ALA A 332 -14.38 0.83 -30.59
N CYS A 333 -15.41 1.18 -31.36
CA CYS A 333 -16.48 0.26 -31.76
C CYS A 333 -15.98 -0.91 -32.61
N HIS A 334 -14.97 -0.69 -33.46
CA HIS A 334 -14.35 -1.78 -34.23
C HIS A 334 -13.56 -2.76 -33.36
N LEU A 335 -12.91 -2.27 -32.29
CA LEU A 335 -12.14 -3.11 -31.37
C LEU A 335 -13.05 -3.90 -30.42
N GLN A 336 -14.12 -3.28 -29.91
CA GLN A 336 -15.02 -3.90 -28.95
C GLN A 336 -16.48 -3.74 -29.39
N LYS A 337 -17.07 -4.84 -29.87
CA LYS A 337 -18.44 -4.89 -30.42
C LYS A 337 -19.51 -4.59 -29.38
N GLU A 338 -19.19 -4.77 -28.09
CA GLU A 338 -20.09 -4.44 -26.99
C GLU A 338 -20.14 -2.94 -26.65
N ILE A 339 -19.30 -2.10 -27.29
CA ILE A 339 -19.45 -0.64 -27.22
C ILE A 339 -20.59 -0.25 -28.15
N GLY A 340 -21.61 0.42 -27.60
CA GLY A 340 -22.83 0.75 -28.33
C GLY A 340 -22.58 1.53 -29.64
N PRO A 341 -23.44 1.38 -30.66
CA PRO A 341 -23.29 2.12 -31.90
C PRO A 341 -23.55 3.62 -31.67
N PHE A 342 -22.51 4.44 -31.78
CA PHE A 342 -22.64 5.92 -31.79
C PHE A 342 -23.15 6.46 -33.14
N ALA A 343 -23.36 5.57 -34.11
CA ALA A 343 -23.72 5.86 -35.51
C ALA A 343 -24.99 6.71 -35.67
N ASN A 344 -25.97 6.58 -34.76
CA ASN A 344 -27.22 7.34 -34.84
C ASN A 344 -27.16 8.73 -34.19
N VAL A 345 -26.08 9.09 -33.49
CA VAL A 345 -25.95 10.39 -32.82
C VAL A 345 -24.96 11.29 -33.57
N VAL A 346 -23.86 10.72 -34.07
CA VAL A 346 -22.83 11.48 -34.80
C VAL A 346 -23.32 11.87 -36.21
N HIS A 347 -23.96 10.95 -36.94
CA HIS A 347 -24.52 11.23 -38.26
C HIS A 347 -25.70 12.22 -38.18
N VAL A 348 -26.52 12.20 -37.13
CA VAL A 348 -27.67 13.11 -36.96
C VAL A 348 -27.25 14.55 -36.63
N ILE A 349 -26.08 14.75 -36.01
CA ILE A 349 -25.53 16.09 -35.72
C ILE A 349 -24.99 16.76 -37.00
N LEU A 350 -24.49 15.98 -37.97
CA LEU A 350 -23.95 16.50 -39.23
C LEU A 350 -24.92 16.41 -40.44
N SER A 351 -25.87 15.47 -40.44
CA SER A 351 -26.82 15.30 -41.57
C SER A 351 -28.02 16.25 -41.53
N GLY A 352 -28.27 16.87 -40.37
CA GLY A 352 -29.29 17.91 -40.23
C GLY A 352 -28.75 19.32 -40.46
N TYR A 353 -27.43 19.46 -40.54
CA TYR A 353 -26.73 20.74 -40.67
C TYR A 353 -25.50 20.51 -41.53
N GLU A 354 -25.63 20.71 -42.84
CA GLU A 354 -24.45 20.98 -43.65
C GLU A 354 -23.72 22.14 -42.96
N LEU A 355 -22.57 21.86 -42.34
CA LEU A 355 -21.74 22.91 -41.73
C LEU A 355 -21.40 23.97 -42.79
N GLU A 356 -21.42 23.61 -44.07
CA GLU A 356 -21.37 24.56 -45.19
C GLU A 356 -22.57 25.53 -45.25
N ASP A 357 -23.81 25.08 -45.01
CA ASP A 357 -25.02 25.93 -45.02
C ASP A 357 -25.06 26.90 -43.83
N ILE A 358 -24.48 26.52 -42.70
CA ILE A 358 -24.29 27.44 -41.55
C ILE A 358 -23.13 28.41 -41.79
N MET A 359 -22.11 28.01 -42.57
CA MET A 359 -20.83 28.73 -42.69
C MET A 359 -20.72 29.62 -43.95
N PHE A 360 -21.53 29.41 -45.00
CA PHE A 360 -21.32 30.08 -46.29
C PHE A 360 -22.54 30.83 -46.86
N ARG A 361 -23.69 30.85 -46.18
CA ARG A 361 -24.89 31.47 -46.75
C ARG A 361 -25.71 32.27 -45.73
N ASP A 362 -25.14 33.38 -45.26
CA ASP A 362 -25.87 34.65 -45.08
C ASP A 362 -24.90 35.74 -44.62
N VAL A 363 -24.85 36.85 -45.37
CA VAL A 363 -23.98 38.02 -45.14
C VAL A 363 -24.45 38.85 -43.92
N ASN A 364 -25.20 38.26 -43.00
CA ASN A 364 -25.76 38.92 -41.82
C ASN A 364 -25.81 37.99 -40.59
N TRP A 365 -24.80 37.13 -40.45
CA TRP A 365 -24.80 35.99 -39.52
C TRP A 365 -24.66 36.34 -38.02
N PHE A 366 -24.12 37.52 -37.68
CA PHE A 366 -23.88 37.92 -36.29
C PHE A 366 -25.14 38.33 -35.50
N CYS A 367 -26.27 38.57 -36.17
CA CYS A 367 -27.43 39.22 -35.55
C CYS A 367 -28.75 38.43 -35.58
N SER A 368 -28.81 37.23 -36.14
CA SER A 368 -30.06 36.46 -36.16
C SER A 368 -30.22 35.64 -34.87
N MET A 369 -31.38 35.73 -34.22
CA MET A 369 -31.76 34.83 -33.13
C MET A 369 -31.66 33.36 -33.55
N SER A 370 -31.96 33.05 -34.82
CA SER A 370 -31.95 31.70 -35.37
C SER A 370 -30.56 31.03 -35.39
N TYR A 371 -29.47 31.79 -35.49
CA TYR A 371 -28.11 31.22 -35.42
C TYR A 371 -27.73 30.82 -33.98
N ARG A 372 -28.08 31.65 -33.00
CA ARG A 372 -27.86 31.35 -31.57
C ARG A 372 -28.63 30.12 -31.13
N ASP A 373 -29.90 30.05 -31.52
CA ASP A 373 -30.75 28.88 -31.22
C ASP A 373 -30.15 27.58 -31.80
N ARG A 374 -29.51 27.66 -32.99
CA ARG A 374 -28.81 26.52 -33.61
C ARG A 374 -27.50 26.16 -32.89
N LEU A 375 -26.69 27.13 -32.48
CA LEU A 375 -25.45 26.89 -31.75
C LEU A 375 -25.71 26.32 -30.35
N ASP A 376 -26.79 26.77 -29.70
CA ASP A 376 -27.25 26.25 -28.42
C ASP A 376 -27.79 24.82 -28.54
N ASP A 377 -28.56 24.51 -29.59
CA ASP A 377 -29.00 23.13 -29.89
C ASP A 377 -27.81 22.20 -30.16
N LEU A 378 -26.84 22.64 -30.98
CA LEU A 378 -25.62 21.88 -31.25
C LEU A 378 -24.82 21.60 -29.97
N THR A 379 -24.62 22.62 -29.15
CA THR A 379 -23.89 22.50 -27.86
C THR A 379 -24.62 21.52 -26.93
N THR A 380 -25.95 21.61 -26.85
CA THR A 380 -26.78 20.72 -26.03
C THR A 380 -26.67 19.26 -26.48
N ARG A 381 -26.67 19.01 -27.80
CA ARG A 381 -26.50 17.66 -28.36
C ARG A 381 -25.10 17.10 -28.11
N MET A 382 -24.06 17.94 -28.22
CA MET A 382 -22.68 17.54 -27.92
C MET A 382 -22.49 17.22 -26.43
N GLU A 383 -23.15 17.95 -25.53
CA GLU A 383 -23.17 17.64 -24.09
C GLU A 383 -23.90 16.32 -23.79
N ALA A 384 -25.01 16.04 -24.50
CA ALA A 384 -25.70 14.76 -24.39
C ALA A 384 -24.83 13.59 -24.88
N LEU A 385 -24.13 13.77 -26.01
CA LEU A 385 -23.16 12.80 -26.52
C LEU A 385 -21.99 12.62 -25.54
N GLN A 386 -21.49 13.71 -24.94
CA GLN A 386 -20.45 13.66 -23.92
C GLN A 386 -20.88 12.82 -22.72
N ALA A 387 -22.12 13.00 -22.23
CA ALA A 387 -22.66 12.23 -21.11
C ALA A 387 -22.77 10.73 -21.46
N GLN A 388 -23.21 10.40 -22.67
CA GLN A 388 -23.27 9.02 -23.15
C GLN A 388 -21.88 8.38 -23.23
N VAL A 389 -20.91 9.07 -23.85
CA VAL A 389 -19.52 8.59 -23.94
C VAL A 389 -18.88 8.44 -22.56
N VAL A 390 -19.20 9.30 -21.60
CA VAL A 390 -18.75 9.16 -20.21
C VAL A 390 -19.28 7.87 -19.58
N SER A 391 -20.57 7.57 -19.74
CA SER A 391 -21.20 6.35 -19.24
C SER A 391 -20.55 5.10 -19.85
N GLU A 392 -20.42 5.06 -21.18
CA GLU A 392 -19.81 3.93 -21.90
C GLU A 392 -18.32 3.77 -21.56
N THR A 393 -17.59 4.87 -21.33
CA THR A 393 -16.20 4.81 -20.87
C THR A 393 -16.09 4.17 -19.49
N GLN A 394 -17.07 4.40 -18.60
CA GLN A 394 -17.09 3.77 -17.28
C GLN A 394 -17.38 2.27 -17.37
N GLU A 395 -18.28 1.86 -18.26
CA GLU A 395 -18.57 0.44 -18.48
C GLU A 395 -17.38 -0.27 -19.13
N GLN A 396 -16.75 0.34 -20.14
CA GLN A 396 -15.53 -0.19 -20.73
C GLN A 396 -14.38 -0.30 -19.71
N ASN A 397 -14.30 0.61 -18.74
CA ASN A 397 -13.33 0.50 -17.64
C ASN A 397 -13.61 -0.72 -16.73
N ARG A 398 -14.88 -1.09 -16.53
CA ARG A 398 -15.24 -2.33 -15.82
C ARG A 398 -14.83 -3.57 -16.61
N ARG A 399 -15.02 -3.55 -17.93
CA ARG A 399 -14.57 -4.63 -18.83
C ARG A 399 -13.06 -4.82 -18.80
N VAL A 400 -12.28 -3.73 -18.87
CA VAL A 400 -10.82 -3.77 -18.69
C VAL A 400 -10.44 -4.41 -17.35
N ALA A 401 -11.11 -4.03 -16.26
CA ALA A 401 -10.84 -4.62 -14.95
C ALA A 401 -11.16 -6.13 -14.90
N ALA A 402 -12.22 -6.56 -15.59
CA ALA A 402 -12.61 -7.96 -15.68
C ALA A 402 -11.63 -8.78 -16.53
N SER A 403 -11.21 -8.27 -17.70
CA SER A 403 -10.23 -8.97 -18.55
C SER A 403 -8.84 -8.99 -17.92
N GLU A 404 -8.41 -7.93 -17.23
CA GLU A 404 -7.17 -7.95 -16.45
C GLU A 404 -7.21 -8.98 -15.31
N LEU A 405 -8.35 -9.15 -14.63
CA LEU A 405 -8.51 -10.19 -13.62
C LEU A 405 -8.42 -11.60 -14.23
N THR A 406 -8.99 -11.81 -15.41
CA THR A 406 -8.87 -13.08 -16.14
C THR A 406 -7.42 -13.39 -16.51
N VAL A 407 -6.64 -12.40 -16.95
CA VAL A 407 -5.20 -12.55 -17.20
C VAL A 407 -4.45 -12.99 -15.94
N ILE A 408 -4.76 -12.39 -14.78
CA ILE A 408 -4.13 -12.75 -13.51
C ILE A 408 -4.47 -14.21 -13.13
N ARG A 409 -5.73 -14.61 -13.28
CA ARG A 409 -6.17 -15.99 -13.00
C ARG A 409 -5.53 -17.00 -13.95
N ALA A 410 -5.50 -16.70 -15.25
CA ALA A 410 -4.89 -17.55 -16.25
C ALA A 410 -3.39 -17.71 -16.02
N ARG A 411 -2.70 -16.63 -15.64
CA ARG A 411 -1.31 -16.68 -15.26
C ARG A 411 -1.06 -17.55 -14.03
N ALA A 412 -1.87 -17.40 -12.98
CA ALA A 412 -1.71 -18.20 -11.77
C ALA A 412 -1.90 -19.71 -12.05
N ALA A 413 -2.92 -20.07 -12.84
CA ALA A 413 -3.16 -21.44 -13.25
C ALA A 413 -2.03 -22.02 -14.13
N LEU A 414 -1.44 -21.20 -15.00
CA LEU A 414 -0.27 -21.58 -15.80
C LEU A 414 0.96 -21.81 -14.90
N GLU A 415 1.23 -20.90 -13.95
CA GLU A 415 2.34 -21.03 -13.01
C GLU A 415 2.20 -22.28 -12.13
N GLU A 416 0.98 -22.59 -11.67
CA GLU A 416 0.66 -23.80 -10.90
C GLU A 416 0.89 -25.08 -11.72
N ALA A 417 0.36 -25.15 -12.94
CA ALA A 417 0.53 -26.31 -13.81
C ALA A 417 2.00 -26.55 -14.20
N VAL A 418 2.77 -25.48 -14.42
CA VAL A 418 4.23 -25.56 -14.67
C VAL A 418 4.96 -26.08 -13.42
N GLN A 419 4.58 -25.60 -12.23
CA GLN A 419 5.18 -26.05 -10.99
C GLN A 419 4.90 -27.54 -10.71
N GLU A 420 3.68 -28.02 -10.99
CA GLU A 420 3.33 -29.43 -10.89
C GLU A 420 4.15 -30.30 -11.86
N LEU A 421 4.34 -29.82 -13.10
CA LEU A 421 5.18 -30.50 -14.09
C LEU A 421 6.65 -30.58 -13.64
N ASP A 422 7.19 -29.49 -13.10
CA ASP A 422 8.56 -29.42 -12.60
C ASP A 422 8.78 -30.34 -11.39
N GLN A 423 7.80 -30.41 -10.47
CA GLN A 423 7.86 -31.31 -9.31
C GLN A 423 7.82 -32.78 -9.71
N LEU A 424 6.98 -33.16 -10.67
CA LEU A 424 6.91 -34.51 -11.19
C LEU A 424 8.24 -34.92 -11.84
N ARG A 425 8.79 -34.05 -12.70
CA ARG A 425 10.09 -34.27 -13.36
C ARG A 425 11.23 -34.39 -12.37
N LEU A 426 11.23 -33.57 -11.32
CA LEU A 426 12.22 -33.65 -10.26
C LEU A 426 12.13 -34.98 -9.50
N GLY A 427 10.92 -35.44 -9.17
CA GLY A 427 10.70 -36.74 -8.53
C GLY A 427 11.19 -37.91 -9.37
N ILE A 428 11.01 -37.86 -10.70
CA ILE A 428 11.55 -38.86 -11.63
C ILE A 428 13.09 -38.85 -11.60
N PHE A 429 13.71 -37.67 -11.59
CA PHE A 429 15.17 -37.54 -11.56
C PHE A 429 15.77 -38.03 -10.23
N GLU A 430 15.14 -37.69 -9.09
CA GLU A 430 15.56 -38.15 -7.76
C GLU A 430 15.40 -39.67 -7.57
N GLY A 431 14.42 -40.28 -8.22
CA GLY A 431 14.22 -41.73 -8.24
C GLY A 431 15.27 -42.49 -9.07
N ILE A 432 15.90 -41.85 -10.06
CA ILE A 432 16.91 -42.46 -10.95
C ILE A 432 18.34 -42.24 -10.41
N ALA A 433 18.62 -41.06 -9.88
CA ALA A 433 19.89 -40.74 -9.23
C ALA A 433 19.61 -39.94 -7.94
N PRO A 434 19.57 -40.59 -6.77
CA PRO A 434 19.39 -39.89 -5.51
C PRO A 434 20.51 -38.86 -5.31
N ARG A 435 20.10 -37.63 -4.96
CA ARG A 435 20.98 -36.47 -4.76
C ARG A 435 22.14 -36.78 -3.82
N SER A 436 23.37 -36.72 -4.33
CA SER A 436 24.57 -36.47 -3.51
C SER A 436 24.86 -34.97 -3.53
N TYR A 437 24.06 -34.16 -2.85
CA TYR A 437 24.51 -32.81 -2.53
C TYR A 437 25.49 -32.91 -1.35
N GLY A 438 26.68 -32.35 -1.53
CA GLY A 438 27.51 -31.91 -0.42
C GLY A 438 26.75 -30.91 0.46
N PRO A 439 27.33 -30.52 1.61
CA PRO A 439 26.60 -29.89 2.70
C PRO A 439 25.84 -28.64 2.21
N GLU A 440 24.60 -28.50 2.68
CA GLU A 440 23.88 -27.23 2.67
C GLU A 440 24.80 -26.11 3.19
N PRO A 441 24.71 -24.88 2.66
CA PRO A 441 25.41 -23.76 3.28
C PRO A 441 25.06 -23.72 4.77
N PRO A 442 26.06 -23.49 5.65
CA PRO A 442 25.96 -23.85 7.05
C PRO A 442 24.74 -23.21 7.71
N GLY A 443 23.82 -24.09 8.12
CA GLY A 443 22.91 -23.80 9.21
C GLY A 443 23.72 -23.52 10.46
N ILE A 444 23.38 -22.46 11.17
CA ILE A 444 23.84 -22.28 12.54
C ILE A 444 22.99 -23.25 13.36
N ASP A 445 23.43 -24.49 13.52
CA ASP A 445 22.99 -25.42 14.57
C ASP A 445 23.92 -26.67 14.55
N ASP A 446 25.07 -26.56 15.21
CA ASP A 446 25.79 -27.71 15.78
C ASP A 446 25.50 -27.73 17.29
N ASP A 447 24.30 -28.18 17.68
CA ASP A 447 24.02 -28.63 19.04
C ASP A 447 23.31 -29.99 18.99
N PRO A 448 23.57 -30.90 19.94
CA PRO A 448 23.30 -32.33 19.80
C PRO A 448 21.80 -32.67 19.79
N PRO A 449 21.40 -33.81 19.17
CA PRO A 449 20.00 -34.11 18.90
C PRO A 449 19.19 -34.36 20.19
N PRO A 450 17.95 -33.85 20.29
CA PRO A 450 17.04 -34.16 21.39
C PRO A 450 16.49 -35.59 21.31
N PRO A 451 16.09 -36.20 22.45
CA PRO A 451 15.64 -37.60 22.52
C PRO A 451 14.32 -37.83 21.77
N PRO A 452 14.03 -39.08 21.35
CA PRO A 452 12.87 -39.38 20.52
C PRO A 452 11.53 -39.17 21.25
N PRO A 453 10.46 -38.79 20.53
CA PRO A 453 9.19 -38.42 21.13
C PRO A 453 8.40 -39.63 21.69
N PRO A 454 7.57 -39.44 22.73
CA PRO A 454 6.65 -40.47 23.21
C PRO A 454 5.52 -40.74 22.20
N PRO A 455 4.89 -41.93 22.23
CA PRO A 455 3.86 -42.30 21.26
C PRO A 455 2.61 -41.42 21.41
N PRO A 456 1.85 -41.20 20.32
CA PRO A 456 0.74 -40.25 20.32
C PRO A 456 -0.42 -40.74 21.21
N PRO A 457 -1.09 -39.84 21.95
CA PRO A 457 -2.33 -40.16 22.63
C PRO A 457 -3.47 -40.40 21.62
N PRO A 458 -4.52 -41.14 22.01
CA PRO A 458 -5.58 -41.55 21.09
C PRO A 458 -6.32 -40.35 20.48
N LEU A 459 -6.69 -40.50 19.21
CA LEU A 459 -7.46 -39.52 18.43
C LEU A 459 -8.75 -39.15 19.14
N ILE A 460 -8.82 -37.90 19.58
CA ILE A 460 -10.06 -37.25 20.01
C ILE A 460 -10.84 -36.90 18.74
N PRO A 461 -12.14 -37.23 18.61
CA PRO A 461 -12.93 -36.93 17.43
C PRO A 461 -12.94 -35.44 17.08
N TYR A 462 -12.89 -35.12 15.80
CA TYR A 462 -12.82 -33.77 15.21
C TYR A 462 -13.92 -32.80 15.72
N SER A 463 -15.01 -33.32 16.27
CA SER A 463 -16.11 -32.57 16.89
C SER A 463 -15.76 -31.93 18.25
N GLU A 464 -14.69 -32.35 18.92
CA GLU A 464 -14.26 -31.75 20.20
C GLU A 464 -13.17 -30.67 20.03
N LEU A 465 -12.48 -30.63 18.87
CA LEU A 465 -11.42 -29.66 18.56
C LEU A 465 -11.95 -28.28 18.13
N PHE A 466 -13.19 -28.21 17.65
CA PHE A 466 -13.84 -26.97 17.24
C PHE A 466 -15.32 -27.04 17.61
N PRO A 467 -15.74 -26.57 18.81
CA PRO A 467 -17.16 -26.38 19.07
C PRO A 467 -17.72 -25.36 18.06
N ASP A 468 -18.91 -25.67 17.55
CA ASP A 468 -19.77 -24.84 16.69
C ASP A 468 -19.82 -23.38 17.21
N PRO A 469 -19.95 -22.35 16.33
CA PRO A 469 -19.80 -20.96 16.73
C PRO A 469 -20.91 -20.60 17.70
N ARG A 470 -20.51 -20.18 18.90
CA ARG A 470 -21.42 -19.63 19.91
C ARG A 470 -22.24 -18.53 19.26
N THR A 471 -23.56 -18.73 19.24
CA THR A 471 -24.54 -17.74 18.80
C THR A 471 -24.49 -16.49 19.69
N GLU A 472 -24.94 -15.35 19.16
CA GLU A 472 -24.97 -14.02 19.80
C GLU A 472 -25.41 -13.99 21.29
N SER A 473 -26.16 -15.00 21.75
CA SER A 473 -26.65 -15.09 23.12
C SER A 473 -25.57 -15.22 24.20
N GLU A 474 -24.38 -15.77 23.88
CA GLU A 474 -23.26 -15.87 24.85
C GLU A 474 -22.30 -14.66 24.80
N LEU A 475 -22.14 -14.02 23.64
CA LEU A 475 -21.32 -12.82 23.49
C LEU A 475 -22.00 -11.57 24.08
N GLY A 476 -23.33 -11.60 24.24
CA GLY A 476 -24.13 -10.53 24.85
C GLY A 476 -24.06 -10.43 26.38
N GLN A 477 -23.33 -11.32 27.07
CA GLN A 477 -23.17 -11.29 28.54
C GLN A 477 -21.80 -10.78 29.03
N GLU A 478 -20.95 -10.24 28.14
CA GLU A 478 -19.69 -9.63 28.56
C GLU A 478 -19.98 -8.28 29.24
N PRO A 479 -19.59 -8.06 30.51
CA PRO A 479 -19.67 -6.75 31.13
C PRO A 479 -18.90 -5.74 30.26
N GLN A 480 -19.50 -4.57 30.00
CA GLN A 480 -18.90 -3.46 29.24
C GLN A 480 -17.38 -3.39 29.45
N ARG A 481 -16.61 -3.68 28.39
CA ARG A 481 -15.14 -3.69 28.40
C ARG A 481 -14.64 -2.33 28.85
N ARG A 482 -13.96 -2.28 29.99
CA ARG A 482 -13.39 -1.05 30.53
C ARG A 482 -11.97 -1.28 31.01
N PRO A 483 -11.13 -0.23 30.98
CA PRO A 483 -9.72 -0.37 31.29
C PRO A 483 -9.54 -0.85 32.73
N ILE A 484 -8.71 -1.86 32.93
CA ILE A 484 -8.56 -2.52 34.23
C ILE A 484 -7.81 -1.62 35.23
N SER A 485 -6.85 -0.81 34.74
CA SER A 485 -5.92 -0.09 35.60
C SER A 485 -5.56 1.34 35.19
N ARG A 486 -6.24 1.96 34.21
CA ARG A 486 -5.93 3.36 33.84
C ARG A 486 -6.11 4.27 35.04
N TRP A 487 -5.20 5.23 35.23
CA TRP A 487 -5.12 6.03 36.45
C TRP A 487 -6.41 6.84 36.67
N ASP A 488 -6.93 7.48 35.63
CA ASP A 488 -8.19 8.25 35.69
C ASP A 488 -9.39 7.42 36.15
N THR A 489 -9.46 6.15 35.76
CA THR A 489 -10.55 5.24 36.12
C THR A 489 -10.39 4.60 37.49
N THR A 490 -9.16 4.35 37.94
CA THR A 490 -8.88 3.60 39.17
C THR A 490 -8.62 4.50 40.37
N GLU A 491 -8.12 5.71 40.17
CA GLU A 491 -7.91 6.72 41.23
C GLU A 491 -8.40 8.11 40.74
N PRO A 492 -9.72 8.28 40.53
CA PRO A 492 -10.29 9.52 39.98
C PRO A 492 -10.04 10.74 40.88
N THR A 493 -9.93 10.52 42.20
CA THR A 493 -9.50 11.53 43.18
C THR A 493 -8.38 10.95 44.03
N GLN A 494 -7.42 11.79 44.42
CA GLN A 494 -6.22 11.35 45.15
C GLN A 494 -6.58 10.50 46.38
N GLY A 495 -6.05 9.28 46.46
CA GLY A 495 -6.28 8.34 47.55
C GLY A 495 -7.64 7.63 47.54
N THR A 496 -8.54 7.94 46.60
CA THR A 496 -9.84 7.28 46.47
C THR A 496 -9.83 6.35 45.28
N PHE A 497 -9.88 5.04 45.53
CA PHE A 497 -9.79 4.05 44.48
C PHE A 497 -11.14 3.44 44.11
N ASN A 498 -11.36 3.20 42.82
CA ASN A 498 -12.53 2.50 42.30
C ASN A 498 -12.11 1.28 41.46
N PHE A 499 -12.42 0.09 41.98
CA PHE A 499 -12.15 -1.19 41.31
C PHE A 499 -13.42 -1.97 40.98
N GLU A 500 -14.61 -1.38 41.09
CA GLU A 500 -15.84 -2.15 40.98
C GLU A 500 -15.98 -2.84 39.61
N ASN A 501 -15.79 -2.08 38.53
CA ASN A 501 -15.94 -2.59 37.17
C ASN A 501 -14.76 -3.48 36.75
N SER A 502 -13.53 -3.03 37.02
CA SER A 502 -12.32 -3.80 36.71
C SER A 502 -12.25 -5.10 37.51
N GLY A 503 -12.67 -5.07 38.78
CA GLY A 503 -12.81 -6.24 39.63
C GLY A 503 -13.82 -7.26 39.10
N LYS A 504 -15.01 -6.81 38.67
CA LYS A 504 -16.03 -7.68 38.05
C LYS A 504 -15.52 -8.34 36.76
N PHE A 505 -14.84 -7.58 35.91
CA PHE A 505 -14.27 -8.10 34.65
C PHE A 505 -13.17 -9.14 34.90
N VAL A 506 -12.24 -8.84 35.81
CA VAL A 506 -11.16 -9.77 36.19
C VAL A 506 -11.73 -11.04 36.80
N ALA A 507 -12.70 -10.91 37.72
CA ALA A 507 -13.36 -12.07 38.33
C ALA A 507 -14.06 -12.95 37.29
N TRP A 508 -14.76 -12.34 36.33
CA TRP A 508 -15.39 -13.06 35.23
C TRP A 508 -14.37 -13.82 34.38
N GLY A 509 -13.27 -13.17 33.96
CA GLY A 509 -12.29 -13.85 33.11
C GLY A 509 -11.55 -14.96 33.86
N LEU A 510 -11.21 -14.77 35.13
CA LEU A 510 -10.56 -15.81 35.95
C LEU A 510 -11.48 -17.03 36.10
N LYS A 511 -12.78 -16.81 36.33
CA LYS A 511 -13.79 -17.89 36.36
C LYS A 511 -13.86 -18.65 35.03
N ASN A 512 -13.56 -17.99 33.91
CA ASN A 512 -13.53 -18.56 32.57
C ASN A 512 -12.13 -19.00 32.11
N GLY A 513 -11.18 -19.18 33.04
CA GLY A 513 -9.83 -19.66 32.74
C GLY A 513 -8.98 -18.70 31.91
N LYS A 514 -9.33 -17.40 31.88
CA LYS A 514 -8.57 -16.37 31.17
C LYS A 514 -7.41 -15.88 32.02
N LYS A 515 -6.30 -15.58 31.35
CA LYS A 515 -5.13 -14.90 31.92
C LYS A 515 -5.25 -13.41 31.64
N PHE A 516 -4.78 -12.57 32.55
CA PHE A 516 -4.87 -11.12 32.41
C PHE A 516 -3.50 -10.47 32.29
N ARG A 517 -3.41 -9.48 31.41
CA ARG A 517 -2.33 -8.48 31.40
C ARG A 517 -2.92 -7.18 31.96
N GLY A 518 -2.37 -6.68 33.06
CA GLY A 518 -2.77 -5.40 33.64
C GLY A 518 -2.18 -4.25 32.81
N HIS A 519 -3.04 -3.45 32.21
CA HIS A 519 -2.67 -2.37 31.30
C HIS A 519 -3.45 -1.08 31.63
N THR A 520 -2.79 0.01 32.04
CA THR A 520 -1.38 0.17 32.47
C THR A 520 -1.33 0.96 33.79
N LEU A 521 -0.24 0.92 34.54
CA LEU A 521 -0.11 1.62 35.84
C LEU A 521 0.39 3.06 35.71
N VAL A 522 1.33 3.33 34.79
CA VAL A 522 1.92 4.66 34.61
C VAL A 522 1.99 4.99 33.14
N TRP A 523 1.24 6.01 32.73
CA TRP A 523 1.23 6.52 31.36
C TRP A 523 1.08 8.04 31.35
N HIS A 524 1.59 8.69 30.31
CA HIS A 524 1.49 10.13 30.16
C HIS A 524 0.07 10.60 29.76
N SER A 525 -0.75 9.69 29.23
CA SER A 525 -2.13 9.93 28.83
C SER A 525 -3.11 9.36 29.86
N GLN A 526 -4.38 9.76 29.77
CA GLN A 526 -5.48 9.28 30.62
C GLN A 526 -5.19 9.41 32.13
N LEU A 527 -4.57 10.52 32.52
CA LEU A 527 -4.30 10.88 33.90
C LEU A 527 -5.49 11.64 34.50
N PRO A 528 -5.82 11.42 35.78
CA PRO A 528 -6.85 12.19 36.45
C PRO A 528 -6.39 13.65 36.60
N SER A 529 -7.36 14.57 36.64
CA SER A 529 -7.09 16.01 36.68
C SER A 529 -6.26 16.44 37.89
N TRP A 530 -6.38 15.75 39.03
CA TRP A 530 -5.59 16.05 40.23
C TRP A 530 -4.10 15.74 40.06
N VAL A 531 -3.75 14.79 39.17
CA VAL A 531 -2.35 14.55 38.79
C VAL A 531 -1.90 15.68 37.86
N THR A 532 -2.60 15.89 36.73
CA THR A 532 -2.14 16.84 35.69
C THR A 532 -2.15 18.31 36.11
N SER A 533 -3.04 18.68 37.03
CA SER A 533 -3.20 20.05 37.53
C SER A 533 -2.63 20.23 38.94
N GLY A 534 -2.06 19.17 39.52
CA GLY A 534 -1.51 19.20 40.87
C GLY A 534 -0.22 20.03 40.94
N THR A 535 0.01 20.66 42.08
CA THR A 535 1.28 21.34 42.36
C THR A 535 2.24 20.35 43.01
N TRP A 536 3.23 19.91 42.24
CA TRP A 536 4.09 18.79 42.60
C TRP A 536 5.54 19.22 42.82
N ASN A 537 6.21 18.50 43.72
CA ASN A 537 7.66 18.44 43.79
C ASN A 537 8.09 16.97 43.73
N THR A 538 9.40 16.71 43.69
CA THR A 538 9.94 15.35 43.58
C THR A 538 9.39 14.43 44.68
N THR A 539 9.33 14.88 45.93
CA THR A 539 8.84 14.08 47.06
C THR A 539 7.35 13.77 46.95
N THR A 540 6.51 14.79 46.72
CA THR A 540 5.05 14.62 46.71
C THR A 540 4.58 13.79 45.51
N LEU A 541 5.18 13.99 44.33
CA LEU A 541 4.82 13.19 43.15
C LEU A 541 5.33 11.76 43.25
N THR A 542 6.53 11.54 43.80
CA THR A 542 7.04 10.19 44.07
C THR A 542 6.11 9.44 45.02
N ALA A 543 5.65 10.08 46.09
CA ALA A 543 4.71 9.47 47.03
C ALA A 543 3.36 9.13 46.37
N ALA A 544 2.81 10.03 45.56
CA ALA A 544 1.57 9.79 44.81
C ALA A 544 1.72 8.63 43.82
N LEU A 545 2.83 8.60 43.06
CA LEU A 545 3.15 7.52 42.12
C LEU A 545 3.25 6.16 42.82
N VAL A 546 4.02 6.08 43.90
CA VAL A 546 4.20 4.83 44.67
C VAL A 546 2.87 4.39 45.28
N ASN A 547 2.08 5.31 45.83
CA ASN A 547 0.76 5.00 46.38
C ASN A 547 -0.18 4.41 45.33
N HIS A 548 -0.26 5.04 44.15
CA HIS A 548 -1.10 4.57 43.05
C HIS A 548 -0.69 3.16 42.61
N VAL A 549 0.58 2.99 42.23
CA VAL A 549 1.14 1.73 41.73
C VAL A 549 0.94 0.62 42.76
N THR A 550 1.27 0.88 44.03
CA THR A 550 1.16 -0.11 45.11
C THR A 550 -0.29 -0.50 45.34
N THR A 551 -1.22 0.46 45.38
CA THR A 551 -2.63 0.18 45.69
C THR A 551 -3.30 -0.64 44.59
N VAL A 552 -3.10 -0.24 43.33
CA VAL A 552 -3.68 -0.96 42.18
C VAL A 552 -3.08 -2.36 42.05
N ALA A 553 -1.74 -2.49 42.10
CA ALA A 553 -1.09 -3.79 42.00
C ALA A 553 -1.44 -4.72 43.17
N THR A 554 -1.57 -4.18 44.39
CA THR A 554 -1.98 -4.96 45.58
C THR A 554 -3.41 -5.47 45.44
N HIS A 555 -4.34 -4.63 44.93
CA HIS A 555 -5.74 -5.02 44.74
C HIS A 555 -5.88 -6.24 43.80
N PHE A 556 -5.06 -6.28 42.75
CA PHE A 556 -5.06 -7.35 41.74
C PHE A 556 -3.95 -8.39 41.93
N LYS A 557 -3.30 -8.42 43.10
CA LYS A 557 -2.18 -9.30 43.39
C LYS A 557 -2.48 -10.76 43.04
N GLY A 558 -1.60 -11.38 42.26
CA GLY A 558 -1.70 -12.78 41.83
C GLY A 558 -2.80 -13.06 40.79
N LYS A 559 -3.52 -12.04 40.32
CA LYS A 559 -4.54 -12.15 39.26
C LYS A 559 -3.99 -11.74 37.89
N MET A 560 -2.88 -11.02 37.86
CA MET A 560 -2.23 -10.53 36.64
C MET A 560 -1.06 -11.42 36.29
N MET A 561 -1.07 -11.97 35.07
CA MET A 561 0.08 -12.67 34.51
C MET A 561 1.20 -11.66 34.22
N HIS A 562 0.85 -10.54 33.59
CA HIS A 562 1.76 -9.46 33.24
C HIS A 562 1.21 -8.11 33.74
N TRP A 563 2.10 -7.17 34.04
CA TRP A 563 1.78 -5.75 34.22
C TRP A 563 2.57 -4.91 33.22
N ASP A 564 1.87 -4.11 32.43
CA ASP A 564 2.47 -2.96 31.74
C ASP A 564 2.62 -1.85 32.78
N VAL A 565 3.79 -1.80 33.44
CA VAL A 565 4.02 -0.89 34.56
C VAL A 565 4.21 0.54 34.06
N VAL A 566 5.00 0.71 33.00
CA VAL A 566 5.22 2.00 32.35
C VAL A 566 4.90 1.87 30.87
N ASN A 567 4.05 2.76 30.38
CA ASN A 567 3.62 2.81 28.98
C ASN A 567 4.19 4.05 28.28
N GLU A 568 4.73 3.85 27.08
CA GLU A 568 5.18 4.88 26.12
C GLU A 568 6.14 5.94 26.67
N PRO A 569 7.25 5.55 27.32
CA PRO A 569 8.20 6.49 27.90
C PRO A 569 9.00 7.28 26.86
N PHE A 570 9.02 6.87 25.59
CA PHE A 570 9.87 7.48 24.55
C PHE A 570 9.10 8.23 23.45
N ASN A 571 9.77 9.23 22.88
CA ASN A 571 9.44 9.83 21.58
C ASN A 571 10.03 8.99 20.43
N GLU A 572 9.68 9.32 19.19
CA GLU A 572 10.13 8.59 17.99
C GLU A 572 11.66 8.59 17.80
N ASP A 573 12.35 9.63 18.28
CA ASP A 573 13.81 9.77 18.20
C ASP A 573 14.56 9.03 19.33
N GLY A 574 13.84 8.34 20.22
CA GLY A 574 14.41 7.64 21.37
C GLY A 574 14.72 8.53 22.58
N THR A 575 14.38 9.82 22.54
CA THR A 575 14.42 10.69 23.72
C THR A 575 13.23 10.40 24.64
N PHE A 576 13.36 10.67 25.94
CA PHE A 576 12.25 10.54 26.87
C PHE A 576 11.12 11.51 26.54
N ARG A 577 9.89 11.01 26.56
CA ARG A 577 8.68 11.80 26.36
C ARG A 577 8.47 12.75 27.54
N SER A 578 8.17 14.00 27.21
CA SER A 578 7.79 14.99 28.22
C SER A 578 6.44 14.61 28.84
N SER A 579 6.47 14.24 30.12
CA SER A 579 5.29 13.93 30.95
C SER A 579 5.46 14.60 32.31
N ILE A 580 4.38 14.74 33.08
CA ILE A 580 4.48 15.31 34.44
C ILE A 580 5.45 14.53 35.33
N PHE A 581 5.53 13.21 35.15
CA PHE A 581 6.49 12.36 35.83
C PHE A 581 7.92 12.68 35.40
N TYR A 582 8.19 12.72 34.10
CA TYR A 582 9.54 12.99 33.59
C TYR A 582 10.03 14.41 33.90
N GLN A 583 9.16 15.41 33.81
CA GLN A 583 9.50 16.81 34.08
C GLN A 583 9.94 17.04 35.53
N ILE A 584 9.42 16.26 36.49
CA ILE A 584 9.63 16.47 37.93
C ILE A 584 10.59 15.43 38.53
N LEU A 585 10.54 14.19 38.03
CA LEU A 585 11.32 13.05 38.56
C LEU A 585 12.47 12.64 37.63
N GLY A 586 12.60 13.22 36.43
CA GLY A 586 13.51 12.70 35.40
C GLY A 586 13.09 11.29 34.98
N ASP A 587 14.00 10.44 34.51
CA ASP A 587 13.70 9.05 34.14
C ASP A 587 13.58 8.10 35.36
N SER A 588 13.86 8.58 36.57
CA SER A 588 13.83 7.79 37.80
C SER A 588 12.42 7.29 38.19
N TYR A 589 11.35 7.91 37.66
CA TYR A 589 9.98 7.44 37.90
C TYR A 589 9.76 6.02 37.38
N ILE A 590 10.48 5.61 36.32
CA ILE A 590 10.35 4.28 35.71
C ILE A 590 10.83 3.21 36.69
N GLU A 591 12.03 3.40 37.23
CA GLU A 591 12.58 2.52 38.26
C GLU A 591 11.70 2.51 39.51
N THR A 592 11.24 3.68 39.95
CA THR A 592 10.37 3.83 41.12
C THR A 592 9.07 3.02 40.95
N ALA A 593 8.40 3.15 39.81
CA ALA A 593 7.17 2.43 39.51
C ALA A 593 7.40 0.91 39.45
N LEU A 594 8.47 0.46 38.80
CA LEU A 594 8.82 -0.97 38.73
C LEU A 594 9.11 -1.56 40.11
N ARG A 595 9.84 -0.84 40.97
CA ARG A 595 10.11 -1.30 42.35
C ARG A 595 8.83 -1.37 43.18
N ALA A 596 7.95 -0.37 43.07
CA ALA A 596 6.66 -0.38 43.76
C ALA A 596 5.76 -1.53 43.29
N ALA A 597 5.67 -1.76 41.96
CA ALA A 597 4.90 -2.86 41.40
C ALA A 597 5.44 -4.23 41.84
N ALA A 598 6.77 -4.42 41.81
CA ALA A 598 7.41 -5.66 42.23
C ALA A 598 7.20 -5.96 43.72
N ALA A 599 7.18 -4.94 44.58
CA ALA A 599 6.90 -5.10 46.00
C ALA A 599 5.43 -5.47 46.25
N ALA A 600 4.50 -4.88 45.50
CA ALA A 600 3.07 -5.12 45.63
C ALA A 600 2.66 -6.52 45.12
N ASP A 601 3.09 -6.87 43.92
CA ASP A 601 2.80 -8.15 43.26
C ASP A 601 4.09 -8.82 42.72
N PRO A 602 4.81 -9.59 43.56
CA PRO A 602 6.07 -10.23 43.17
C PRO A 602 5.87 -11.42 42.22
N VAL A 603 4.63 -11.85 41.94
CA VAL A 603 4.34 -13.01 41.08
C VAL A 603 4.14 -12.56 39.62
N ALA A 604 3.61 -11.37 39.40
CA ALA A 604 3.36 -10.84 38.07
C ALA A 604 4.68 -10.47 37.35
N LYS A 605 4.75 -10.76 36.06
CA LYS A 605 5.87 -10.28 35.24
C LYS A 605 5.67 -8.80 34.89
N LEU A 606 6.73 -8.02 34.99
CA LEU A 606 6.69 -6.57 34.85
C LEU A 606 7.29 -6.15 33.50
N TYR A 607 6.51 -5.39 32.74
CA TYR A 607 6.80 -4.96 31.38
C TYR A 607 6.89 -3.43 31.29
N ILE A 608 7.74 -2.97 30.37
CA ILE A 608 7.68 -1.62 29.81
C ILE A 608 7.12 -1.77 28.40
N ASN A 609 6.04 -1.06 28.09
CA ASN A 609 5.26 -1.23 26.87
C ASN A 609 5.34 0.03 25.99
N ASP A 610 5.54 -0.12 24.67
CA ASP A 610 5.62 1.03 23.75
C ASP A 610 5.28 0.61 22.30
N TYR A 611 4.93 1.60 21.46
CA TYR A 611 4.70 1.45 20.02
C TYR A 611 5.90 1.90 19.19
N ASN A 612 5.93 1.57 17.90
CA ASN A 612 7.02 1.87 16.96
C ASN A 612 8.37 1.30 17.41
N ILE A 613 8.34 0.19 18.17
CA ILE A 613 9.53 -0.54 18.61
C ILE A 613 9.55 -1.97 18.06
N GLU A 614 8.75 -2.25 17.03
CA GLU A 614 8.66 -3.56 16.37
C GLU A 614 9.97 -3.87 15.63
N GLY A 615 10.44 -2.96 14.78
CA GLY A 615 11.71 -3.06 14.04
C GLY A 615 12.90 -2.35 14.69
N VAL A 616 14.08 -2.43 14.06
CA VAL A 616 15.30 -1.78 14.55
C VAL A 616 15.28 -0.29 14.22
N ASN A 617 15.19 0.56 15.24
CA ASN A 617 15.23 2.01 15.09
C ASN A 617 15.76 2.70 16.36
N ALA A 618 15.77 4.04 16.39
CA ALA A 618 16.25 4.83 17.51
C ALA A 618 15.44 4.55 18.80
N LYS A 619 14.12 4.46 18.69
CA LYS A 619 13.20 4.21 19.81
C LYS A 619 13.35 2.80 20.37
N SER A 620 13.40 1.75 19.55
CA SER A 620 13.63 0.37 20.01
C SER A 620 15.02 0.19 20.64
N THR A 621 16.03 0.92 20.12
CA THR A 621 17.37 0.96 20.73
C THR A 621 17.37 1.65 22.09
N ALA A 622 16.64 2.77 22.25
CA ALA A 622 16.48 3.45 23.53
C ALA A 622 15.76 2.57 24.57
N MET A 623 14.70 1.89 24.15
CA MET A 623 13.97 0.92 24.99
C MET A 623 14.89 -0.22 25.47
N LEU A 624 15.66 -0.81 24.56
CA LEU A 624 16.62 -1.86 24.90
C LEU A 624 17.69 -1.37 25.90
N ASN A 625 18.19 -0.15 25.70
CA ASN A 625 19.20 0.44 26.59
C ASN A 625 18.63 0.72 27.98
N LEU A 626 17.38 1.20 28.07
CA LEU A 626 16.66 1.36 29.33
C LEU A 626 16.49 0.01 30.04
N PHE A 627 16.04 -1.02 29.33
CA PHE A 627 15.89 -2.37 29.90
C PHE A 627 17.21 -2.89 30.47
N LYS A 628 18.31 -2.81 29.71
CA LYS A 628 19.65 -3.23 30.16
C LYS A 628 20.09 -2.46 31.41
N ARG A 629 19.85 -1.16 31.46
CA ARG A 629 20.21 -0.30 32.60
C ARG A 629 19.41 -0.66 33.86
N LEU A 630 18.12 -0.92 33.73
CA LEU A 630 17.26 -1.37 34.84
C LEU A 630 17.69 -2.76 35.35
N LYS A 631 18.01 -3.68 34.45
CA LYS A 631 18.56 -5.00 34.82
C LYS A 631 19.89 -4.87 35.57
N ALA A 632 20.80 -4.02 35.09
CA ALA A 632 22.07 -3.75 35.76
C ALA A 632 21.87 -3.13 37.16
N ALA A 633 20.86 -2.28 37.33
CA ALA A 633 20.43 -1.71 38.61
C ALA A 633 19.63 -2.69 39.51
N LYS A 634 19.53 -3.96 39.12
CA LYS A 634 18.77 -5.02 39.83
C LYS A 634 17.30 -4.64 40.06
N VAL A 635 16.73 -3.85 39.16
CA VAL A 635 15.28 -3.59 39.12
C VAL A 635 14.59 -4.82 38.54
N GLN A 636 13.49 -5.23 39.15
CA GLN A 636 12.68 -6.33 38.61
C GLN A 636 11.94 -5.83 37.37
N VAL A 637 12.50 -6.15 36.20
CA VAL A 637 11.88 -5.96 34.89
C VAL A 637 12.07 -7.25 34.11
N HIS A 638 10.97 -7.76 33.56
CA HIS A 638 10.90 -9.10 33.00
C HIS A 638 10.85 -9.09 31.49
N GLY A 639 10.14 -8.11 30.90
CA GLY A 639 9.99 -8.05 29.47
C GLY A 639 9.75 -6.66 28.89
N ILE A 640 9.74 -6.63 27.57
CA ILE A 640 9.41 -5.46 26.75
C ILE A 640 8.12 -5.81 25.99
N GLY A 641 7.12 -4.95 26.16
CA GLY A 641 5.84 -5.04 25.45
C GLY A 641 5.93 -4.25 24.16
N VAL A 642 5.70 -4.91 23.04
CA VAL A 642 5.69 -4.30 21.71
C VAL A 642 4.24 -4.18 21.27
N GLN A 643 3.71 -2.95 21.18
CA GLN A 643 2.28 -2.74 20.92
C GLN A 643 1.85 -3.39 19.61
N GLY A 644 2.55 -3.16 18.50
CA GLY A 644 2.16 -3.74 17.21
C GLY A 644 1.04 -2.97 16.51
N HIS A 645 0.95 -1.66 16.73
CA HIS A 645 0.06 -0.77 15.96
C HIS A 645 0.67 -0.45 14.60
N LEU A 646 0.36 -1.29 13.62
CA LEU A 646 1.01 -1.28 12.33
C LEU A 646 0.12 -0.68 11.24
N ILE A 647 0.76 -0.30 10.13
CA ILE A 647 0.07 0.18 8.92
C ILE A 647 0.33 -0.84 7.82
N SER A 648 -0.73 -1.26 7.13
CA SER A 648 -0.58 -2.15 6.00
C SER A 648 0.27 -1.52 4.90
N GLY A 649 1.26 -2.26 4.44
CA GLY A 649 2.33 -1.82 3.53
C GLY A 649 3.53 -1.16 4.20
N GLN A 650 3.53 -1.04 5.53
CA GLN A 650 4.62 -0.43 6.30
C GLN A 650 5.06 -1.28 7.49
N VAL A 651 4.67 -2.56 7.52
CA VAL A 651 5.12 -3.50 8.55
C VAL A 651 6.63 -3.69 8.42
N PRO A 652 7.42 -3.47 9.49
CA PRO A 652 8.86 -3.68 9.43
C PRO A 652 9.19 -5.14 9.07
N THR A 653 10.21 -5.32 8.23
CA THR A 653 10.66 -6.66 7.82
C THR A 653 11.67 -7.27 8.78
N ASP A 654 12.13 -6.52 9.78
CA ASP A 654 13.21 -6.85 10.72
C ASP A 654 12.71 -7.05 12.17
N ILE A 655 11.44 -7.42 12.34
CA ILE A 655 10.79 -7.61 13.65
C ILE A 655 11.50 -8.71 14.45
N ASP A 656 11.77 -9.83 13.80
CA ASP A 656 12.49 -10.98 14.35
C ASP A 656 13.91 -10.59 14.82
N VAL A 657 14.65 -9.81 14.02
CA VAL A 657 15.98 -9.29 14.37
C VAL A 657 15.91 -8.45 15.64
N ASN A 658 14.96 -7.53 15.71
CA ASN A 658 14.81 -6.66 16.86
C ASN A 658 14.36 -7.43 18.11
N PHE A 659 13.44 -8.38 17.97
CA PHE A 659 12.97 -9.25 19.04
C PHE A 659 14.12 -10.10 19.59
N ASN A 660 14.92 -10.72 18.71
CA ASN A 660 16.09 -11.50 19.11
C ASN A 660 17.11 -10.67 19.88
N ARG A 661 17.31 -9.39 19.51
CA ARG A 661 18.18 -8.48 20.27
C ARG A 661 17.64 -8.15 21.67
N MET A 662 16.32 -8.01 21.83
CA MET A 662 15.69 -7.82 23.14
C MET A 662 15.81 -9.09 24.00
N VAL A 663 15.56 -10.25 23.40
CA VAL A 663 15.70 -11.55 24.06
C VAL A 663 17.14 -11.84 24.49
N ALA A 664 18.12 -11.50 23.64
CA ALA A 664 19.55 -11.61 23.97
C ALA A 664 19.97 -10.72 25.15
N ALA A 665 19.26 -9.60 25.39
CA ALA A 665 19.44 -8.79 26.59
C ALA A 665 18.74 -9.36 27.84
N GLY A 666 18.08 -10.50 27.71
CA GLY A 666 17.40 -11.22 28.79
C GLY A 666 15.92 -10.89 28.95
N ALA A 667 15.32 -10.09 28.06
CA ALA A 667 13.90 -9.75 28.10
C ALA A 667 13.02 -10.90 27.61
N GLU A 668 11.85 -11.07 28.23
CA GLU A 668 10.69 -11.65 27.55
C GLU A 668 10.13 -10.59 26.57
N VAL A 669 9.65 -11.01 25.41
CA VAL A 669 8.95 -10.13 24.47
C VAL A 669 7.49 -10.55 24.40
N ALA A 670 6.57 -9.61 24.27
CA ALA A 670 5.18 -9.91 23.99
C ALA A 670 4.63 -8.87 23.02
N ILE A 671 3.81 -9.32 22.06
CA ILE A 671 3.02 -8.42 21.24
C ILE A 671 1.72 -8.11 21.99
N THR A 672 1.46 -6.84 22.29
CA THR A 672 0.51 -6.46 23.34
C THR A 672 -0.78 -5.81 22.82
N GLU A 673 -0.77 -5.20 21.65
CA GLU A 673 -1.86 -4.35 21.13
C GLU A 673 -1.98 -4.45 19.59
N LEU A 674 -1.83 -5.66 19.05
CA LEU A 674 -1.69 -5.87 17.60
C LEU A 674 -2.95 -5.43 16.84
N ASP A 675 -2.75 -4.49 15.92
CA ASP A 675 -3.68 -4.15 14.84
C ASP A 675 -2.90 -3.69 13.59
N ILE A 676 -3.42 -3.94 12.39
CA ILE A 676 -2.75 -3.57 11.13
C ILE A 676 -3.73 -2.76 10.29
N ARG A 677 -3.76 -1.45 10.51
CA ARG A 677 -4.75 -0.57 9.87
C ARG A 677 -4.48 -0.34 8.39
N MET A 678 -5.52 -0.07 7.63
CA MET A 678 -5.46 0.34 6.23
C MET A 678 -6.39 1.52 5.96
N ALA A 679 -6.25 2.16 4.78
CA ALA A 679 -7.19 3.18 4.34
C ALA A 679 -8.58 2.57 4.08
N VAL A 680 -9.64 3.26 4.50
CA VAL A 680 -11.03 2.82 4.32
C VAL A 680 -11.85 3.90 3.57
N PRO A 681 -12.53 3.54 2.46
CA PRO A 681 -12.49 2.24 1.81
C PRO A 681 -11.12 1.99 1.14
N PRO A 682 -10.62 0.73 1.12
CA PRO A 682 -9.40 0.41 0.40
C PRO A 682 -9.62 0.54 -1.10
N VAL A 683 -8.58 0.98 -1.84
CA VAL A 683 -8.63 1.14 -3.32
C VAL A 683 -8.95 -0.19 -4.01
N ASN A 684 -8.40 -1.29 -3.49
CA ASN A 684 -8.74 -2.65 -3.89
C ASN A 684 -8.84 -3.50 -2.61
N GLN A 685 -10.07 -3.84 -2.22
CA GLN A 685 -10.33 -4.55 -0.96
C GLN A 685 -9.68 -5.93 -0.93
N THR A 686 -9.79 -6.72 -2.00
CA THR A 686 -9.22 -8.07 -2.07
C THR A 686 -7.71 -8.05 -1.88
N ALA A 687 -7.01 -7.14 -2.59
CA ALA A 687 -5.57 -6.99 -2.48
C ALA A 687 -5.16 -6.48 -1.09
N ALA A 688 -5.88 -5.49 -0.55
CA ALA A 688 -5.60 -4.93 0.77
C ALA A 688 -5.77 -5.96 1.89
N TYR A 689 -6.82 -6.78 1.84
CA TYR A 689 -7.04 -7.83 2.84
C TYR A 689 -6.07 -9.01 2.69
N ALA A 690 -5.67 -9.36 1.46
CA ALA A 690 -4.63 -10.36 1.23
C ALA A 690 -3.27 -9.88 1.78
N GLN A 691 -2.91 -8.62 1.52
CA GLN A 691 -1.71 -7.99 2.05
C GLN A 691 -1.72 -7.97 3.59
N GLN A 692 -2.81 -7.48 4.18
CA GLN A 692 -2.98 -7.49 5.63
C GLN A 692 -2.84 -8.92 6.20
N ALA A 693 -3.36 -9.94 5.52
CA ALA A 693 -3.23 -11.32 5.97
C ALA A 693 -1.78 -11.81 5.99
N THR A 694 -1.00 -11.47 4.97
CA THR A 694 0.44 -11.78 4.92
C THR A 694 1.19 -11.06 6.03
N GLU A 695 0.85 -9.82 6.32
CA GLU A 695 1.47 -9.01 7.37
C GLU A 695 1.15 -9.54 8.77
N TYR A 696 -0.11 -9.90 9.03
CA TYR A 696 -0.49 -10.58 10.27
C TYR A 696 0.24 -11.92 10.43
N ALA A 697 0.37 -12.69 9.34
CA ALA A 697 1.12 -13.94 9.36
C ALA A 697 2.60 -13.72 9.67
N ALA A 698 3.22 -12.69 9.09
CA ALA A 698 4.63 -12.33 9.31
C ALA A 698 4.89 -11.91 10.76
N VAL A 699 4.07 -11.02 11.32
CA VAL A 699 4.17 -10.59 12.72
C VAL A 699 3.96 -11.76 13.68
N THR A 700 2.98 -12.62 13.39
CA THR A 700 2.73 -13.84 14.15
C THR A 700 3.92 -14.78 14.09
N ASN A 701 4.53 -14.94 12.91
CA ASN A 701 5.68 -15.80 12.71
C ASN A 701 6.90 -15.28 13.47
N ALA A 702 7.16 -13.97 13.42
CA ALA A 702 8.26 -13.35 14.16
C ALA A 702 8.19 -13.64 15.66
N CYS A 703 6.99 -13.58 16.25
CA CYS A 703 6.81 -14.00 17.64
C CYS A 703 6.99 -15.52 17.81
N LYS A 704 6.36 -16.34 16.94
CA LYS A 704 6.45 -17.82 17.02
C LYS A 704 7.90 -18.33 17.00
N VAL A 705 8.75 -17.78 16.12
CA VAL A 705 10.14 -18.21 15.97
C VAL A 705 11.08 -17.60 17.01
N THR A 706 10.66 -16.50 17.66
CA THR A 706 11.43 -15.90 18.75
C THR A 706 11.17 -16.68 20.04
N GLY A 707 12.13 -17.51 20.47
CA GLY A 707 11.94 -18.45 21.59
C GLY A 707 11.52 -17.85 22.94
N ARG A 708 11.65 -16.53 23.15
CA ARG A 708 11.14 -15.82 24.35
C ARG A 708 10.07 -14.76 24.04
N CYS A 709 9.41 -14.86 22.89
CA CYS A 709 8.16 -14.15 22.66
C CYS A 709 6.99 -14.95 23.26
N VAL A 710 6.37 -14.44 24.32
CA VAL A 710 5.48 -15.23 25.20
C VAL A 710 4.00 -15.09 24.86
N GLY A 711 3.64 -14.28 23.87
CA GLY A 711 2.26 -14.14 23.44
C GLY A 711 1.99 -12.98 22.50
N ILE A 712 0.81 -13.05 21.89
CA ILE A 712 0.25 -12.04 20.99
C ILE A 712 -1.14 -11.68 21.50
N THR A 713 -1.39 -10.38 21.69
CA THR A 713 -2.68 -9.83 22.07
C THR A 713 -3.12 -8.86 20.98
N LEU A 714 -4.34 -9.05 20.46
CA LEU A 714 -4.97 -8.11 19.52
C LEU A 714 -5.59 -6.94 20.31
N TRP A 715 -5.59 -5.74 19.73
CA TRP A 715 -6.24 -4.59 20.37
C TRP A 715 -7.74 -4.53 20.06
N ASP A 716 -8.48 -5.35 20.81
CA ASP A 716 -9.80 -5.88 20.45
C ASP A 716 -9.70 -6.93 19.32
N PHE A 717 -10.82 -7.50 18.88
CA PHE A 717 -10.84 -8.57 17.87
C PHE A 717 -11.72 -8.24 16.65
N THR A 718 -12.70 -7.34 16.77
CA THR A 718 -13.61 -6.93 15.68
C THR A 718 -13.42 -5.47 15.29
N ASP A 719 -13.45 -5.21 13.98
CA ASP A 719 -13.43 -3.86 13.41
C ASP A 719 -14.55 -2.96 13.94
N LYS A 720 -15.66 -3.55 14.42
CA LYS A 720 -16.81 -2.81 14.97
C LYS A 720 -16.45 -1.90 16.14
N ASN A 721 -15.56 -2.37 17.01
CA ASN A 721 -15.19 -1.69 18.26
C ASN A 721 -13.73 -1.21 18.23
N SER A 722 -13.08 -1.22 17.05
CA SER A 722 -11.70 -0.77 16.93
C SER A 722 -11.57 0.72 17.27
N TRP A 723 -10.52 1.05 18.02
CA TRP A 723 -10.16 2.44 18.31
C TRP A 723 -9.67 3.23 17.08
N ILE A 724 -9.20 2.53 16.05
CA ILE A 724 -8.48 3.10 14.91
C ILE A 724 -9.27 4.21 14.20
N PRO A 725 -10.57 4.04 13.83
CA PRO A 725 -11.29 5.09 13.09
C PRO A 725 -11.44 6.40 13.88
N SER A 726 -11.46 6.33 15.21
CA SER A 726 -11.58 7.51 16.07
C SER A 726 -10.28 8.30 16.22
N VAL A 727 -9.13 7.62 16.14
CA VAL A 727 -7.80 8.21 16.32
C VAL A 727 -7.16 8.57 14.97
N PHE A 728 -7.40 7.76 13.94
CA PHE A 728 -6.86 7.91 12.59
C PHE A 728 -7.99 8.02 11.56
N PRO A 729 -8.56 9.22 11.36
CA PRO A 729 -9.65 9.42 10.40
C PRO A 729 -9.29 8.93 8.99
N GLY A 730 -10.20 8.16 8.38
CA GLY A 730 -9.99 7.53 7.06
C GLY A 730 -9.19 6.23 7.09
N GLN A 731 -8.84 5.72 8.28
CA GLN A 731 -8.22 4.41 8.47
C GLN A 731 -9.12 3.50 9.31
N GLY A 732 -9.01 2.20 9.11
CA GLY A 732 -9.85 1.19 9.75
C GLY A 732 -9.52 -0.20 9.26
N ASP A 733 -10.51 -1.09 9.30
CA ASP A 733 -10.42 -2.50 8.91
C ASP A 733 -9.16 -3.19 9.47
N ALA A 734 -8.77 -2.88 10.70
CA ALA A 734 -7.46 -3.19 11.23
C ALA A 734 -7.35 -4.58 11.88
N LEU A 735 -8.49 -5.22 12.22
CA LEU A 735 -8.56 -6.42 13.03
C LEU A 735 -8.95 -7.67 12.23
N PRO A 736 -8.78 -8.90 12.78
CA PRO A 736 -9.05 -10.13 12.03
C PRO A 736 -10.53 -10.49 11.85
N TRP A 737 -11.46 -9.78 12.49
CA TRP A 737 -12.90 -9.89 12.26
C TRP A 737 -13.48 -8.57 11.78
N ASP A 738 -14.40 -8.63 10.83
CA ASP A 738 -15.09 -7.46 10.32
C ASP A 738 -16.16 -6.93 11.31
N VAL A 739 -16.88 -5.89 10.89
CA VAL A 739 -17.92 -5.24 11.68
C VAL A 739 -19.15 -6.13 11.95
N ASN A 740 -19.30 -7.23 11.21
CA ASN A 740 -20.37 -8.22 11.31
C ASN A 740 -19.91 -9.52 11.98
N TYR A 741 -18.75 -9.48 12.66
CA TYR A 741 -18.12 -10.64 13.30
C TYR A 741 -17.77 -11.78 12.35
N GLN A 742 -17.59 -11.50 11.05
CA GLN A 742 -17.08 -12.47 10.09
C GLN A 742 -15.55 -12.44 10.07
N LYS A 743 -14.94 -13.63 9.97
CA LYS A 743 -13.48 -13.78 9.90
C LYS A 743 -12.95 -13.21 8.58
N LYS A 744 -11.99 -12.30 8.67
CA LYS A 744 -11.25 -11.75 7.53
C LYS A 744 -10.07 -12.66 7.16
N PRO A 745 -9.47 -12.47 5.97
CA PRO A 745 -8.25 -13.20 5.58
C PRO A 745 -7.12 -13.16 6.63
N ALA A 746 -7.00 -12.06 7.39
CA ALA A 746 -6.06 -11.92 8.50
C ALA A 746 -6.17 -13.02 9.56
N TYR A 747 -7.40 -13.43 9.91
CA TYR A 747 -7.62 -14.53 10.86
C TYR A 747 -6.94 -15.81 10.39
N TYR A 748 -7.14 -16.15 9.11
CA TYR A 748 -6.60 -17.37 8.52
C TYR A 748 -5.09 -17.29 8.33
N GLY A 749 -4.56 -16.10 8.07
CA GLY A 749 -3.11 -15.84 8.04
C GLY A 749 -2.45 -16.21 9.37
N MET A 750 -2.95 -15.64 10.48
CA MET A 750 -2.44 -15.96 11.83
C MET A 750 -2.62 -17.43 12.17
N ALA A 751 -3.80 -17.99 11.91
CA ALA A 751 -4.12 -19.38 12.25
C ALA A 751 -3.21 -20.38 11.52
N ARG A 752 -2.90 -20.15 10.24
CA ARG A 752 -1.97 -21.01 9.50
C ARG A 752 -0.56 -20.96 10.08
N THR A 753 -0.08 -19.77 10.43
CA THR A 753 1.26 -19.61 11.05
C THR A 753 1.37 -20.34 12.39
N LEU A 754 0.30 -20.32 13.19
CA LEU A 754 0.29 -20.95 14.52
C LEU A 754 0.12 -22.47 14.49
N LYS A 755 -0.24 -23.07 13.34
CA LYS A 755 -0.27 -24.53 13.23
C LYS A 755 1.16 -25.08 13.41
N PRO A 756 1.31 -26.20 14.15
CA PRO A 756 2.59 -26.88 14.32
C PRO A 756 3.25 -27.19 12.98
#